data_AF-A0A0G9LDL2-F1
#
_entry.id   AF-A0A0G9LDL2-F1
#
_cell.length_a   1.000
_cell.length_b   1.000
_cell.length_c   1.000
_cell.angle_alpha   90.00
_cell.angle_beta   90.00
_cell.angle_gamma   90.00
#
_symmetry.space_group_name_H-M   'P 1'
#
loop_
_entity.id
_entity.type
_entity.pdbx_description
1 polymer ?
#
loop_
_entity_poly.entity_id
_entity_poly.type
_entity_poly.pdbx_seq_one_letter_code
_entity_poly.pdbx_strand_id
1 'polypeptide(L)'
;MIVNKPKKKKKISRYTVLNAIMILLFTTIMFKLLYIQVYKHEDYKEKADISSTRFISEKAPRGKIYDSEGNVLATNIQTYTLTYTKPSDEKENFYETMDKVFKILSENGEKFQDELILKIDSNGKFYFDFKTDDADTKKIVEVRFKRDRGLNEEIEQELYKDKQSDYTDEEIAKVDSELLKISPEETFYKLVKVYSLQELINPSPIQEEGESDKEYEARVDAYDDKMKAYKKMSGKEILDELLATYSINDIRNYIVVKDAVKMQSFKGYRAVTIASNIKKETAFIIYQKLNDLAGIDVSIEPIRYYPYNTLASGTLGYLSSIDSSKETNYELRGYDVSSDLIGVAGIESSFEDQLKGTKGGTTVKVNSKGRVTEELFKLDSYPGNNVHLTINKDVQYAAEQALKDTMERIKSIAPNATRGAVVAIEVNTGRIIAMVSYPGYDPNIFSIPGMLTEDLSKQYFDPDIESFAKEYMQRTGAKGNIDDLFPVDETTGVRRDAIDVYPKNFFNYATQGLLPPGSTFKPLTATAALMEGVVNEYESMSDTSGTWSKEELGGMILKNFEGVANGATDLRKALQVSSNFYFYELGYRLYKNSGGDVNGGNLEALDTLAKYAWKFGFGVDPKEQNNKSLSTGIQIEENFGQVYNFKSWKDKIVERPMYEIVEALKNGSYYSYSFIPLNIEENENDKDELKEAKTALKAEMKAALEKVGTDEEIYNNSIYSESLVPYVKKIMDLSEDYKAKVNETSQRRTVDINEEAGVICDAIAYYVLDNLTSEIKTPGQIISSAIGQGMNSFTPVQIANYVATLASGGTRYKVTLVDKITSPTGEVIKEYKPEVVDKLDIPENYLNAIKDGMYKVNTSASNGTAYLSFNNFPIKVGGKTGTADFSTDEQYAIQGRLAYGNYISMAPLDNPQIAIFSTIYDGKRGSEGATIHKAIYEAFFKEELLKIDPSYASKSESFRKYVLESPLKDNKDDSIKLENNVTNANNNLNTNTNNQ
;
A
#
# COMPACT_ATOMS: atom_id res chain seq x y z
N MET A 1 -19.29 107.43 -61.39
CA MET A 1 -18.23 107.27 -60.37
C MET A 1 -18.76 106.30 -59.31
N ILE A 2 -17.91 105.37 -58.84
CA ILE A 2 -18.20 104.19 -58.01
C ILE A 2 -18.84 103.00 -58.77
N VAL A 3 -17.97 102.12 -59.27
CA VAL A 3 -18.28 100.80 -59.82
C VAL A 3 -18.40 99.82 -58.66
N ASN A 4 -19.58 99.23 -58.44
CA ASN A 4 -19.80 98.19 -57.45
C ASN A 4 -19.59 96.81 -58.11
N LYS A 5 -18.52 96.10 -57.75
CA LYS A 5 -18.24 94.73 -58.22
C LYS A 5 -19.08 93.71 -57.42
N PRO A 6 -19.85 92.79 -58.04
CA PRO A 6 -20.46 91.68 -57.32
C PRO A 6 -19.41 90.60 -56.97
N LYS A 7 -19.37 90.20 -55.70
CA LYS A 7 -18.53 89.10 -55.19
C LYS A 7 -18.95 87.77 -55.82
N LYS A 8 -18.06 87.13 -56.58
CA LYS A 8 -18.19 85.71 -56.97
C LYS A 8 -18.05 84.83 -55.72
N LYS A 9 -19.07 84.03 -55.39
CA LYS A 9 -18.95 82.92 -54.42
C LYS A 9 -17.89 81.94 -54.95
N LYS A 10 -16.78 81.75 -54.22
CA LYS A 10 -15.78 80.72 -54.53
C LYS A 10 -16.45 79.35 -54.36
N LYS A 11 -16.62 78.60 -55.46
CA LYS A 11 -16.94 77.16 -55.38
C LYS A 11 -15.72 76.45 -54.78
N ILE A 12 -15.93 75.71 -53.70
CA ILE A 12 -14.88 74.91 -53.06
C ILE A 12 -14.40 73.87 -54.09
N SER A 13 -13.11 73.85 -54.38
CA SER A 13 -12.51 72.86 -55.27
C SER A 13 -12.60 71.47 -54.63
N ARG A 14 -12.91 70.44 -55.43
CA ARG A 14 -12.90 69.03 -54.97
C ARG A 14 -11.57 68.65 -54.32
N TYR A 15 -10.47 69.27 -54.78
CA TYR A 15 -9.13 69.08 -54.22
C TYR A 15 -9.00 69.65 -52.79
N THR A 16 -9.67 70.76 -52.48
CA THR A 16 -9.68 71.34 -51.13
C THR A 16 -10.50 70.49 -50.16
N VAL A 17 -11.60 69.89 -50.63
CA VAL A 17 -12.39 68.93 -49.84
C VAL A 17 -11.59 67.67 -49.57
N LEU A 18 -10.89 67.12 -50.58
CA LEU A 18 -10.03 65.96 -50.43
C LEU A 18 -8.91 66.22 -49.39
N ASN A 19 -8.22 67.36 -49.47
CA ASN A 19 -7.19 67.71 -48.49
C ASN A 19 -7.75 67.86 -47.07
N ALA A 20 -8.95 68.42 -46.91
CA ALA A 20 -9.58 68.52 -45.59
C ALA A 20 -9.92 67.13 -45.01
N ILE A 21 -10.39 66.20 -45.85
CA ILE A 21 -10.64 64.81 -45.44
C ILE A 21 -9.33 64.11 -45.08
N MET A 22 -8.28 64.27 -45.89
CA MET A 22 -6.96 63.70 -45.60
C MET A 22 -6.38 64.23 -44.30
N ILE A 23 -6.46 65.55 -44.05
CA ILE A 23 -6.00 66.16 -42.79
C ILE A 23 -6.80 65.60 -41.61
N LEU A 24 -8.12 65.50 -41.71
CA LEU A 24 -8.96 64.94 -40.65
C LEU A 24 -8.58 63.48 -40.35
N LEU A 25 -8.35 62.69 -41.40
CA LEU A 25 -7.97 61.28 -41.30
C LEU A 25 -6.59 61.11 -40.65
N PHE A 26 -5.58 61.86 -41.11
CA PHE A 26 -4.25 61.85 -40.49
C PHE A 26 -4.27 62.37 -39.05
N THR A 27 -5.09 63.38 -38.75
CA THR A 27 -5.23 63.90 -37.38
C THR A 27 -5.86 62.83 -36.46
N THR A 28 -6.83 62.08 -36.97
CA THR A 28 -7.48 60.97 -36.22
C THR A 28 -6.49 59.84 -35.96
N ILE A 29 -5.69 59.46 -36.97
CA ILE A 29 -4.62 58.46 -36.84
C ILE A 29 -3.56 58.93 -35.83
N MET A 30 -3.15 60.20 -35.90
CA MET A 30 -2.15 60.77 -34.99
C MET A 30 -2.65 60.80 -33.55
N PHE A 31 -3.92 61.19 -33.31
CA PHE A 31 -4.53 61.11 -31.98
C PHE A 31 -4.63 59.67 -31.47
N LYS A 32 -4.94 58.71 -32.35
CA LYS A 32 -4.97 57.29 -31.98
C LYS A 32 -3.58 56.77 -31.62
N LEU A 33 -2.54 57.18 -32.35
CA LEU A 33 -1.14 56.86 -32.05
C LEU A 33 -0.71 57.46 -30.71
N LEU A 34 -1.01 58.72 -30.44
CA LEU A 34 -0.77 59.37 -29.14
C LEU A 34 -1.50 58.64 -28.00
N TYR A 35 -2.74 58.22 -28.23
CA TYR A 35 -3.50 57.45 -27.25
C TYR A 35 -2.84 56.10 -26.95
N ILE A 36 -2.35 55.38 -27.96
CA ILE A 36 -1.69 54.08 -27.76
C ILE A 36 -0.30 54.25 -27.12
N GLN A 37 0.52 55.18 -27.63
CA GLN A 37 1.93 55.31 -27.24
C GLN A 37 2.15 56.09 -25.95
N VAL A 38 1.26 57.03 -25.58
CA VAL A 38 1.43 57.89 -24.40
C VAL A 38 0.41 57.55 -23.32
N TYR A 39 -0.88 57.54 -23.65
CA TYR A 39 -1.92 57.29 -22.64
C TYR A 39 -1.97 55.83 -22.19
N LYS A 40 -1.82 54.88 -23.13
CA LYS A 40 -1.80 53.43 -22.85
C LYS A 40 -0.38 52.87 -22.66
N HIS A 41 0.64 53.73 -22.53
CA HIS A 41 2.03 53.28 -22.42
C HIS A 41 2.23 52.30 -21.27
N GLU A 42 1.78 52.67 -20.07
CA GLU A 42 1.92 51.84 -18.86
C GLU A 42 1.15 50.53 -19.00
N ASP A 43 -0.11 50.55 -19.45
CA ASP A 43 -0.91 49.35 -19.71
C ASP A 43 -0.21 48.36 -20.69
N TYR A 44 0.35 48.86 -21.79
CA TYR A 44 1.01 48.00 -22.79
C TYR A 44 2.40 47.56 -22.37
N LYS A 45 3.13 48.40 -21.63
CA LYS A 45 4.42 48.04 -21.05
C LYS A 45 4.26 46.98 -19.97
N GLU A 46 3.29 47.15 -19.08
CA GLU A 46 2.94 46.16 -18.05
C GLU A 46 2.49 44.83 -18.70
N LYS A 47 1.63 44.88 -19.73
CA LYS A 47 1.28 43.66 -20.49
C LYS A 47 2.48 42.99 -21.16
N ALA A 48 3.43 43.76 -21.67
CA ALA A 48 4.66 43.24 -22.27
C ALA A 48 5.65 42.70 -21.23
N ASP A 49 5.74 43.31 -20.06
CA ASP A 49 6.57 42.85 -18.95
C ASP A 49 5.96 41.60 -18.28
N ILE A 50 4.62 41.53 -18.15
CA ILE A 50 3.91 40.33 -17.72
C ILE A 50 4.07 39.20 -18.74
N SER A 51 3.98 39.48 -20.05
CA SER A 51 4.14 38.45 -21.09
C SER A 51 5.57 37.97 -21.27
N SER A 52 6.56 38.81 -20.93
CA SER A 52 7.98 38.45 -21.00
C SER A 52 8.53 37.91 -19.68
N THR A 53 7.84 38.04 -18.54
CA THR A 53 8.30 37.48 -17.25
C THR A 53 7.71 36.09 -17.01
N ARG A 54 8.53 35.12 -16.60
CA ARG A 54 8.13 33.73 -16.33
C ARG A 54 8.73 33.24 -15.03
N PHE A 55 7.96 32.49 -14.24
CA PHE A 55 8.46 31.78 -13.06
C PHE A 55 8.72 30.31 -13.41
N ILE A 56 9.97 29.89 -13.35
CA ILE A 56 10.41 28.51 -13.53
C ILE A 56 10.54 27.88 -12.14
N SER A 57 9.62 26.97 -11.80
CA SER A 57 9.70 26.24 -10.53
C SER A 57 10.91 25.30 -10.54
N GLU A 58 11.69 25.31 -9.47
CA GLU A 58 12.83 24.41 -9.29
C GLU A 58 12.46 23.32 -8.27
N LYS A 59 12.60 22.05 -8.66
CA LYS A 59 12.38 20.92 -7.74
C LYS A 59 13.49 20.89 -6.68
N ALA A 60 13.08 20.72 -5.43
CA ALA A 60 14.02 20.59 -4.32
C ALA A 60 14.38 19.12 -4.06
N PRO A 61 15.66 18.80 -3.79
CA PRO A 61 16.04 17.45 -3.39
C PRO A 61 15.34 17.02 -2.08
N ARG A 62 14.92 15.76 -1.99
CA ARG A 62 14.45 15.20 -0.72
C ARG A 62 15.61 14.99 0.26
N GLY A 63 15.32 14.95 1.55
CA GLY A 63 16.30 14.54 2.55
C GLY A 63 16.83 13.12 2.33
N LYS A 64 18.08 12.85 2.69
CA LYS A 64 18.70 11.53 2.58
C LYS A 64 18.21 10.61 3.71
N ILE A 65 18.15 9.31 3.43
CA ILE A 65 17.92 8.27 4.44
C ILE A 65 19.22 7.50 4.62
N TYR A 66 19.71 7.43 5.85
CA TYR A 66 20.93 6.71 6.22
C TYR A 66 20.63 5.46 7.03
N ASP A 67 21.48 4.45 6.92
CA ASP A 67 21.57 3.35 7.88
C ASP A 67 22.33 3.78 9.16
N SER A 68 22.40 2.88 10.13
CA SER A 68 23.09 3.12 11.42
C SER A 68 24.61 3.35 11.30
N GLU A 69 25.23 2.95 10.20
CA GLU A 69 26.66 3.07 9.92
C GLU A 69 26.99 4.28 9.02
N GLY A 70 25.97 5.08 8.66
CA GLY A 70 26.09 6.25 7.80
C GLY A 70 26.09 5.97 6.30
N ASN A 71 25.73 4.76 5.87
CA ASN A 71 25.52 4.43 4.46
C ASN A 71 24.19 5.00 3.99
N VAL A 72 24.14 5.42 2.73
CA VAL A 72 22.97 6.04 2.14
C VAL A 72 22.03 4.97 1.58
N LEU A 73 20.85 4.86 2.18
CA LEU A 73 19.77 3.95 1.75
C LEU A 73 18.85 4.60 0.72
N ALA A 74 18.68 5.92 0.79
CA ALA A 74 17.94 6.70 -0.21
C ALA A 74 18.51 8.12 -0.34
N THR A 75 18.65 8.60 -1.58
CA THR A 75 19.22 9.92 -1.91
C THR A 75 18.56 10.48 -3.16
N ASN A 76 19.04 11.62 -3.64
CA ASN A 76 18.66 12.13 -4.94
C ASN A 76 19.87 12.11 -5.87
N ILE A 77 19.59 11.91 -7.14
CA ILE A 77 20.56 12.00 -8.22
C ILE A 77 20.05 12.98 -9.26
N GLN A 78 20.96 13.63 -9.96
CA GLN A 78 20.62 14.59 -10.99
C GLN A 78 20.31 13.86 -12.30
N THR A 79 19.21 14.25 -12.92
CA THR A 79 18.88 13.83 -14.29
C THR A 79 18.55 15.03 -15.17
N TYR A 80 18.68 14.85 -16.48
CA TYR A 80 18.21 15.80 -17.47
C TYR A 80 16.72 15.56 -17.74
N THR A 81 15.98 16.65 -17.84
CA THR A 81 14.54 16.68 -18.15
C THR A 81 14.34 17.62 -19.33
N LEU A 82 13.69 17.13 -20.37
CA LEU A 82 13.31 17.89 -21.54
C LEU A 82 11.96 18.55 -21.29
N THR A 83 11.90 19.87 -21.44
CA THR A 83 10.68 20.65 -21.25
C THR A 83 10.32 21.44 -22.50
N TYR A 84 9.04 21.76 -22.63
CA TYR A 84 8.52 22.64 -23.66
C TYR A 84 7.73 23.78 -23.04
N THR A 85 8.03 25.00 -23.46
CA THR A 85 7.27 26.18 -23.10
C THR A 85 6.77 26.85 -24.37
N LYS A 86 5.47 27.15 -24.40
CA LYS A 86 4.85 27.81 -25.55
C LYS A 86 5.57 29.14 -25.88
N PRO A 87 6.10 29.33 -27.11
CA PRO A 87 6.62 30.61 -27.56
C PRO A 87 5.50 31.65 -27.70
N SER A 88 5.84 32.93 -27.58
CA SER A 88 4.89 34.05 -27.73
C SER A 88 4.85 34.64 -29.14
N ASP A 89 5.62 34.09 -30.08
CA ASP A 89 5.70 34.54 -31.47
C ASP A 89 4.53 34.00 -32.31
N GLU A 90 4.00 34.78 -33.26
CA GLU A 90 2.87 34.39 -34.12
C GLU A 90 3.26 33.28 -35.12
N LYS A 91 4.56 33.07 -35.38
CA LYS A 91 5.11 32.00 -36.23
C LYS A 91 5.33 30.68 -35.47
N GLU A 92 4.37 30.28 -34.64
CA GLU A 92 4.47 29.10 -33.77
C GLU A 92 4.47 27.80 -34.61
N ASN A 93 5.63 27.22 -34.91
CA ASN A 93 5.71 25.90 -35.56
C ASN A 93 5.89 24.77 -34.54
N PHE A 94 4.86 24.54 -33.73
CA PHE A 94 4.83 23.49 -32.69
C PHE A 94 5.13 22.12 -33.29
N TYR A 95 4.43 21.74 -34.36
CA TYR A 95 4.51 20.40 -34.93
C TYR A 95 5.87 20.10 -35.55
N GLU A 96 6.47 21.05 -36.28
CA GLU A 96 7.82 20.90 -36.81
C GLU A 96 8.86 20.73 -35.69
N THR A 97 8.71 21.49 -34.59
CA THR A 97 9.60 21.36 -33.44
C THR A 97 9.45 20.00 -32.76
N MET A 98 8.20 19.56 -32.53
CA MET A 98 7.93 18.26 -31.91
C MET A 98 8.39 17.09 -32.78
N ASP A 99 8.25 17.17 -34.11
CA ASP A 99 8.74 16.13 -35.03
C ASP A 99 10.26 15.93 -34.88
N LYS A 100 11.02 17.02 -34.84
CA LYS A 100 12.48 16.96 -34.59
C LYS A 100 12.79 16.41 -33.20
N VAL A 101 12.03 16.78 -32.17
CA VAL A 101 12.23 16.30 -30.80
C VAL A 101 11.94 14.79 -30.71
N PHE A 102 10.79 14.33 -31.22
CA PHE A 102 10.42 12.91 -31.21
C PHE A 102 11.41 12.06 -32.01
N LYS A 103 11.93 12.59 -33.11
CA LYS A 103 13.02 11.95 -33.85
C LYS A 103 14.29 11.82 -33.00
N ILE A 104 14.73 12.89 -32.33
CA ILE A 104 15.92 12.84 -31.46
C ILE A 104 15.72 11.83 -30.31
N LEU A 105 14.55 11.84 -29.66
CA LEU A 105 14.24 10.92 -28.57
C LEU A 105 14.23 9.46 -29.05
N SER A 106 13.53 9.17 -30.15
CA SER A 106 13.44 7.81 -30.70
C SER A 106 14.79 7.26 -31.19
N GLU A 107 15.59 8.06 -31.91
CA GLU A 107 16.92 7.66 -32.40
C GLU A 107 17.91 7.33 -31.27
N ASN A 108 17.73 7.94 -30.08
CA ASN A 108 18.58 7.72 -28.91
C ASN A 108 17.98 6.72 -27.89
N GLY A 109 16.81 6.14 -28.21
CA GLY A 109 16.11 5.19 -27.35
C GLY A 109 15.62 5.80 -26.03
N GLU A 110 15.28 7.09 -26.05
CA GLU A 110 14.69 7.79 -24.90
C GLU A 110 13.17 7.58 -24.87
N LYS A 111 12.62 7.51 -23.66
CA LYS A 111 11.17 7.39 -23.47
C LYS A 111 10.52 8.76 -23.35
N PHE A 112 9.39 8.91 -24.04
CA PHE A 112 8.49 10.05 -23.93
C PHE A 112 7.61 9.91 -22.68
N GLN A 113 7.32 11.02 -22.00
CA GLN A 113 6.46 11.07 -20.82
C GLN A 113 4.99 11.17 -21.24
N ASP A 114 4.19 10.18 -20.83
CA ASP A 114 2.79 10.06 -21.24
C ASP A 114 1.83 10.00 -20.04
N GLU A 115 1.40 11.18 -19.60
CA GLU A 115 0.44 11.38 -18.50
C GLU A 115 -1.02 11.41 -18.97
N LEU A 116 -1.28 11.28 -20.28
CA LEU A 116 -2.65 11.30 -20.80
C LEU A 116 -3.35 10.00 -20.44
N ILE A 117 -4.45 10.08 -19.68
CA ILE A 117 -5.25 8.91 -19.27
C ILE A 117 -5.94 8.20 -20.46
N LEU A 118 -6.11 8.86 -21.60
CA LEU A 118 -6.63 8.23 -22.81
C LEU A 118 -5.51 7.42 -23.49
N LYS A 119 -5.59 6.09 -23.40
CA LYS A 119 -4.59 5.14 -23.91
C LYS A 119 -5.10 4.35 -25.12
N ILE A 120 -4.19 3.64 -25.78
CA ILE A 120 -4.45 2.73 -26.90
C ILE A 120 -3.81 1.38 -26.52
N ASP A 121 -4.58 0.30 -26.56
CA ASP A 121 -4.06 -1.05 -26.27
C ASP A 121 -3.30 -1.63 -27.47
N SER A 122 -2.69 -2.82 -27.28
CA SER A 122 -1.96 -3.52 -28.34
C SER A 122 -2.81 -3.90 -29.56
N ASN A 123 -4.13 -3.91 -29.42
CA ASN A 123 -5.10 -4.22 -30.48
C ASN A 123 -5.63 -2.95 -31.16
N GLY A 124 -5.15 -1.77 -30.77
CA GLY A 124 -5.59 -0.48 -31.33
C GLY A 124 -6.89 0.05 -30.72
N LYS A 125 -7.38 -0.53 -29.62
CA LYS A 125 -8.61 -0.08 -28.95
C LYS A 125 -8.31 1.05 -27.97
N PHE A 126 -9.09 2.12 -28.04
CA PHE A 126 -9.02 3.25 -27.11
C PHE A 126 -9.68 2.91 -25.78
N TYR A 127 -9.03 3.30 -24.68
CA TYR A 127 -9.58 3.17 -23.33
C TYR A 127 -9.07 4.29 -22.41
N PHE A 128 -9.79 4.54 -21.32
CA PHE A 128 -9.31 5.40 -20.24
C PHE A 128 -8.62 4.55 -19.19
N ASP A 129 -7.38 4.91 -18.89
CA ASP A 129 -6.54 4.33 -17.85
C ASP A 129 -6.73 5.10 -16.55
N PHE A 130 -7.61 4.58 -15.69
CA PHE A 130 -7.93 5.19 -14.40
C PHE A 130 -7.05 4.60 -13.29
N LYS A 131 -6.58 5.46 -12.38
CA LYS A 131 -5.76 5.06 -11.22
C LYS A 131 -6.56 4.46 -10.06
N THR A 132 -7.87 4.25 -10.23
CA THR A 132 -8.80 3.78 -9.20
C THR A 132 -9.81 2.85 -9.82
N ASP A 133 -10.28 1.85 -9.06
CA ASP A 133 -11.32 0.94 -9.49
C ASP A 133 -12.74 1.36 -9.13
N ASP A 134 -12.89 2.39 -8.29
CA ASP A 134 -14.19 2.92 -7.90
C ASP A 134 -14.96 3.49 -9.10
N ALA A 135 -16.12 2.90 -9.38
CA ALA A 135 -16.90 3.18 -10.58
C ALA A 135 -17.39 4.64 -10.65
N ASP A 136 -17.67 5.27 -9.51
CA ASP A 136 -18.13 6.66 -9.46
C ASP A 136 -16.96 7.63 -9.63
N THR A 137 -15.82 7.34 -9.03
CA THR A 137 -14.58 8.11 -9.23
C THR A 137 -14.13 8.03 -10.69
N LYS A 138 -14.22 6.86 -11.35
CA LYS A 138 -13.94 6.72 -12.80
C LYS A 138 -14.79 7.70 -13.63
N LYS A 139 -16.10 7.75 -13.40
CA LYS A 139 -17.01 8.69 -14.10
C LYS A 139 -16.64 10.15 -13.85
N ILE A 140 -16.35 10.52 -12.59
CA ILE A 140 -15.96 11.88 -12.22
C ILE A 140 -14.67 12.30 -12.93
N VAL A 141 -13.66 11.43 -12.93
CA VAL A 141 -12.38 11.69 -13.60
C VAL A 141 -12.56 11.82 -15.11
N GLU A 142 -13.39 10.96 -15.73
CA GLU A 142 -13.68 11.01 -17.16
C GLU A 142 -14.42 12.30 -17.57
N VAL A 143 -15.46 12.67 -16.82
CA VAL A 143 -16.20 13.92 -17.05
C VAL A 143 -15.26 15.10 -16.93
N ARG A 144 -14.48 15.17 -15.84
CA ARG A 144 -13.49 16.23 -15.63
C ARG A 144 -12.51 16.31 -16.80
N PHE A 145 -11.95 15.17 -17.22
CA PHE A 145 -11.04 15.08 -18.36
C PHE A 145 -11.64 15.72 -19.62
N LYS A 146 -12.89 15.38 -19.95
CA LYS A 146 -13.58 15.91 -21.14
C LYS A 146 -13.90 17.40 -21.00
N ARG A 147 -14.40 17.85 -19.85
CA ARG A 147 -14.75 19.25 -19.57
C ARG A 147 -13.54 20.18 -19.65
N ASP A 148 -12.43 19.82 -19.01
CA ASP A 148 -11.21 20.64 -18.97
C ASP A 148 -10.63 20.88 -20.39
N ARG A 149 -10.98 20.01 -21.34
CA ARG A 149 -10.55 20.09 -22.74
C ARG A 149 -11.59 20.75 -23.65
N GLY A 150 -12.72 21.22 -23.11
CA GLY A 150 -13.76 21.94 -23.83
C GLY A 150 -14.72 21.04 -24.61
N LEU A 151 -14.77 19.73 -24.34
CA LEU A 151 -15.67 18.81 -25.06
C LEU A 151 -17.14 19.01 -24.68
N ASN A 152 -17.41 19.72 -23.59
CA ASN A 152 -18.74 20.13 -23.13
C ASN A 152 -19.36 21.24 -23.99
N GLU A 153 -18.56 22.08 -24.66
CA GLU A 153 -19.05 23.30 -25.33
C GLU A 153 -20.10 23.01 -26.42
N GLU A 154 -19.87 21.97 -27.24
CA GLU A 154 -20.82 21.56 -28.30
C GLU A 154 -22.14 21.06 -27.69
N ILE A 155 -22.07 20.28 -26.61
CA ILE A 155 -23.25 19.73 -25.90
C ILE A 155 -24.02 20.85 -25.21
N GLU A 156 -23.33 21.78 -24.57
CA GLU A 156 -23.91 22.94 -23.90
C GLU A 156 -24.65 23.83 -24.90
N GLN A 157 -24.09 24.06 -26.09
CA GLN A 157 -24.74 24.81 -27.16
C GLN A 157 -25.95 24.08 -27.77
N GLU A 158 -25.90 22.76 -27.87
CA GLU A 158 -27.02 21.95 -28.37
C GLU A 158 -28.18 21.88 -27.36
N LEU A 159 -27.89 21.69 -26.07
CA LEU A 159 -28.89 21.54 -25.03
C LEU A 159 -29.46 22.88 -24.54
N TYR A 160 -28.66 23.95 -24.52
CA TYR A 160 -28.98 25.23 -23.88
C TYR A 160 -28.64 26.44 -24.74
N LYS A 161 -29.11 26.41 -25.99
CA LYS A 161 -28.93 27.48 -26.97
C LYS A 161 -29.36 28.86 -26.41
N ASP A 162 -28.53 29.88 -26.62
CA ASP A 162 -28.77 31.29 -26.27
C ASP A 162 -28.83 31.63 -24.76
N LYS A 163 -28.39 30.73 -23.88
CA LYS A 163 -28.30 31.01 -22.43
C LYS A 163 -27.07 31.89 -22.12
N GLN A 164 -27.31 33.02 -21.44
CA GLN A 164 -26.24 33.95 -20.99
C GLN A 164 -25.96 33.89 -19.48
N SER A 165 -26.75 33.13 -18.71
CA SER A 165 -26.55 32.92 -17.27
C SER A 165 -25.78 31.63 -17.00
N ASP A 166 -25.14 31.53 -15.83
CA ASP A 166 -24.46 30.32 -15.39
C ASP A 166 -25.40 29.10 -15.38
N TYR A 167 -24.83 27.90 -15.58
CA TYR A 167 -25.55 26.64 -15.55
C TYR A 167 -25.85 26.24 -14.09
N THR A 168 -27.07 25.73 -13.86
CA THR A 168 -27.47 25.13 -12.58
C THR A 168 -26.90 23.73 -12.42
N ASP A 169 -26.82 23.23 -11.18
CA ASP A 169 -26.29 21.88 -10.89
C ASP A 169 -27.02 20.77 -11.68
N GLU A 170 -28.34 20.88 -11.86
CA GLU A 170 -29.14 19.93 -12.65
C GLU A 170 -28.79 19.95 -14.15
N GLU A 171 -28.47 21.13 -14.69
CA GLU A 171 -28.07 21.28 -16.09
C GLU A 171 -26.64 20.81 -16.32
N ILE A 172 -25.74 21.06 -15.36
CA ILE A 172 -24.38 20.51 -15.37
C ILE A 172 -24.44 18.98 -15.34
N ALA A 173 -25.24 18.40 -14.45
CA ALA A 173 -25.43 16.95 -14.38
C ALA A 173 -25.94 16.36 -15.71
N LYS A 174 -26.81 17.08 -16.42
CA LYS A 174 -27.30 16.66 -17.73
C LYS A 174 -26.21 16.71 -18.80
N VAL A 175 -25.41 17.78 -18.85
CA VAL A 175 -24.23 17.86 -19.75
C VAL A 175 -23.25 16.73 -19.45
N ASP A 176 -22.96 16.48 -18.17
CA ASP A 176 -22.05 15.43 -17.73
C ASP A 176 -22.55 14.04 -18.14
N SER A 177 -23.85 13.81 -18.08
CA SER A 177 -24.48 12.56 -18.56
C SER A 177 -24.33 12.34 -20.07
N GLU A 178 -24.38 13.41 -20.88
CA GLU A 178 -24.15 13.33 -22.33
C GLU A 178 -22.66 13.17 -22.65
N LEU A 179 -21.77 13.81 -21.86
CA LEU A 179 -20.32 13.63 -21.98
C LEU A 179 -19.90 12.17 -21.78
N LEU A 180 -20.51 11.48 -20.82
CA LEU A 180 -20.24 10.06 -20.55
C LEU A 180 -20.66 9.12 -21.69
N LYS A 181 -21.55 9.56 -22.60
CA LYS A 181 -21.92 8.76 -23.78
C LYS A 181 -20.87 8.79 -24.88
N ILE A 182 -19.98 9.78 -24.88
CA ILE A 182 -18.87 9.88 -25.83
C ILE A 182 -17.86 8.77 -25.50
N SER A 183 -17.67 7.83 -26.42
CA SER A 183 -16.71 6.74 -26.24
C SER A 183 -15.26 7.25 -26.14
N PRO A 184 -14.31 6.45 -25.61
CA PRO A 184 -12.89 6.80 -25.64
C PRO A 184 -12.36 7.10 -27.04
N GLU A 185 -12.84 6.35 -28.04
CA GLU A 185 -12.48 6.55 -29.45
C GLU A 185 -13.02 7.88 -30.00
N GLU A 186 -14.29 8.20 -29.77
CA GLU A 186 -14.86 9.50 -30.16
C GLU A 186 -14.20 10.66 -29.42
N THR A 187 -13.79 10.44 -28.17
CA THR A 187 -13.00 11.41 -27.40
C THR A 187 -11.69 11.70 -28.13
N PHE A 188 -10.97 10.66 -28.58
CA PHE A 188 -9.74 10.82 -29.35
C PHE A 188 -10.00 11.65 -30.62
N TYR A 189 -11.05 11.36 -31.38
CA TYR A 189 -11.41 12.12 -32.57
C TYR A 189 -11.68 13.60 -32.23
N LYS A 190 -12.40 13.89 -31.15
CA LYS A 190 -12.61 15.26 -30.70
C LYS A 190 -11.30 15.95 -30.35
N LEU A 191 -10.35 15.27 -29.71
CA LEU A 191 -9.01 15.81 -29.41
C LEU A 191 -8.19 16.12 -30.67
N VAL A 192 -8.24 15.27 -31.70
CA VAL A 192 -7.60 15.52 -33.01
C VAL A 192 -8.03 16.89 -33.56
N LYS A 193 -9.32 17.20 -33.47
CA LYS A 193 -9.90 18.47 -33.91
C LYS A 193 -9.56 19.63 -32.95
N VAL A 194 -9.75 19.45 -31.65
CA VAL A 194 -9.50 20.48 -30.61
C VAL A 194 -8.05 20.94 -30.63
N TYR A 195 -7.11 20.04 -30.88
CA TYR A 195 -5.68 20.36 -30.95
C TYR A 195 -5.20 20.77 -32.33
N SER A 196 -6.07 20.82 -33.34
CA SER A 196 -5.73 21.21 -34.71
C SER A 196 -4.61 20.35 -35.32
N LEU A 197 -4.68 19.03 -35.14
CA LEU A 197 -3.63 18.12 -35.62
C LEU A 197 -3.49 18.10 -37.16
N GLN A 198 -4.47 18.60 -37.92
CA GLN A 198 -4.36 18.74 -39.38
C GLN A 198 -3.13 19.57 -39.83
N GLU A 199 -2.59 20.40 -38.94
CA GLU A 199 -1.36 21.17 -39.19
C GLU A 199 -0.10 20.28 -39.33
N LEU A 200 -0.14 19.01 -38.88
CA LEU A 200 0.95 18.03 -39.06
C LEU A 200 1.27 17.72 -40.52
N ILE A 201 0.23 17.60 -41.35
CA ILE A 201 0.33 17.32 -42.79
C ILE A 201 0.19 18.60 -43.62
N ASN A 202 -0.16 19.71 -42.97
CA ASN A 202 -0.35 21.01 -43.57
C ASN A 202 0.34 22.08 -42.70
N PRO A 203 1.67 22.16 -42.67
CA PRO A 203 2.37 23.17 -41.90
C PRO A 203 2.10 24.57 -42.47
N SER A 204 2.07 25.57 -41.60
CA SER A 204 1.93 26.97 -42.00
C SER A 204 3.09 27.40 -42.92
N PRO A 205 2.85 28.13 -44.02
CA PRO A 205 3.91 28.60 -44.91
C PRO A 205 4.90 29.49 -44.17
N ILE A 206 6.20 29.27 -44.38
CA ILE A 206 7.28 30.14 -43.88
C ILE A 206 7.94 30.78 -45.10
N GLN A 207 8.17 32.10 -45.04
CA GLN A 207 8.81 32.83 -46.13
C GLN A 207 10.23 32.27 -46.38
N GLU A 208 10.46 31.79 -47.60
CA GLU A 208 11.71 31.14 -47.99
C GLU A 208 12.78 32.17 -48.39
N GLU A 209 14.05 31.81 -48.21
CA GLU A 209 15.17 32.70 -48.52
C GLU A 209 15.25 32.93 -50.05
N GLY A 210 14.90 34.14 -50.48
CA GLY A 210 14.81 34.51 -51.91
C GLY A 210 13.39 34.50 -52.49
N GLU A 211 12.37 34.15 -51.70
CA GLU A 211 10.96 34.23 -52.08
C GLU A 211 10.45 35.68 -52.04
N SER A 212 9.70 36.10 -53.07
CA SER A 212 9.08 37.43 -53.06
C SER A 212 7.87 37.48 -52.12
N ASP A 213 7.61 38.65 -51.51
CA ASP A 213 6.46 38.83 -50.60
C ASP A 213 5.13 38.39 -51.24
N LYS A 214 4.99 38.57 -52.56
CA LYS A 214 3.78 38.19 -53.31
C LYS A 214 3.62 36.67 -53.46
N GLU A 215 4.72 35.93 -53.59
CA GLU A 215 4.70 34.46 -53.66
C GLU A 215 4.37 33.88 -52.28
N TYR A 216 4.94 34.47 -51.23
CA TYR A 216 4.63 34.11 -49.85
C TYR A 216 3.15 34.36 -49.49
N GLU A 217 2.63 35.55 -49.78
CA GLU A 217 1.22 35.90 -49.55
C GLU A 217 0.27 34.92 -50.28
N ALA A 218 0.59 34.53 -51.52
CA ALA A 218 -0.22 33.57 -52.26
C ALA A 218 -0.24 32.17 -51.62
N ARG A 219 0.86 31.72 -51.01
CA ARG A 219 0.90 30.46 -50.25
C ARG A 219 0.10 30.56 -48.95
N VAL A 220 0.14 31.71 -48.27
CA VAL A 220 -0.65 31.98 -47.06
C VAL A 220 -2.14 31.96 -47.38
N ASP A 221 -2.58 32.62 -48.47
CA ASP A 221 -3.98 32.60 -48.90
C ASP A 221 -4.46 31.17 -49.21
N ALA A 222 -3.64 30.39 -49.93
CA ALA A 222 -3.95 28.99 -50.24
C ALA A 222 -4.03 28.12 -48.98
N TYR A 223 -3.15 28.36 -48.01
CA TYR A 223 -3.18 27.70 -46.71
C TYR A 223 -4.46 28.05 -45.93
N ASP A 224 -4.83 29.32 -45.85
CA ASP A 224 -6.01 29.79 -45.14
C ASP A 224 -7.31 29.21 -45.73
N ASP A 225 -7.40 29.15 -47.06
CA ASP A 225 -8.54 28.53 -47.73
C ASP A 225 -8.60 27.02 -47.48
N LYS A 226 -7.45 26.33 -47.43
CA LYS A 226 -7.37 24.92 -47.05
C LYS A 226 -7.79 24.71 -45.60
N MET A 227 -7.35 25.55 -44.66
CA MET A 227 -7.71 25.48 -43.24
C MET A 227 -9.19 25.75 -42.96
N LYS A 228 -9.86 26.58 -43.76
CA LYS A 228 -11.32 26.77 -43.69
C LYS A 228 -12.10 25.48 -43.99
N ALA A 229 -11.57 24.61 -44.87
CA ALA A 229 -12.18 23.32 -45.14
C ALA A 229 -12.06 22.37 -43.94
N TYR A 230 -10.87 22.29 -43.33
CA TYR A 230 -10.62 21.47 -42.13
C TYR A 230 -11.48 21.86 -40.93
N LYS A 231 -11.79 23.15 -40.74
CA LYS A 231 -12.72 23.59 -39.67
C LYS A 231 -14.09 22.95 -39.73
N LYS A 232 -14.53 22.52 -40.92
CA LYS A 232 -15.84 21.87 -41.15
C LYS A 232 -15.78 20.34 -41.08
N MET A 233 -14.59 19.75 -41.15
CA MET A 233 -14.40 18.31 -41.05
C MET A 233 -14.58 17.84 -39.60
N SER A 234 -15.05 16.60 -39.47
CA SER A 234 -15.04 15.89 -38.20
C SER A 234 -13.62 15.47 -37.83
N GLY A 235 -13.38 15.29 -36.52
CA GLY A 235 -12.07 14.83 -36.06
C GLY A 235 -11.67 13.45 -36.59
N LYS A 236 -12.66 12.60 -36.94
CA LYS A 236 -12.44 11.31 -37.58
C LYS A 236 -11.92 11.45 -39.00
N GLU A 237 -12.52 12.33 -39.81
CA GLU A 237 -12.05 12.58 -41.18
C GLU A 237 -10.63 13.16 -41.19
N ILE A 238 -10.31 14.03 -40.22
CA ILE A 238 -8.95 14.55 -40.04
C ILE A 238 -7.98 13.43 -39.66
N LEU A 239 -8.38 12.53 -38.75
CA LEU A 239 -7.59 11.39 -38.35
C LEU A 239 -7.30 10.44 -39.53
N ASP A 240 -8.30 10.14 -40.35
CA ASP A 240 -8.16 9.27 -41.52
C ASP A 240 -7.11 9.82 -42.51
N GLU A 241 -7.04 11.14 -42.70
CA GLU A 241 -5.98 11.77 -43.50
C GLU A 241 -4.60 11.69 -42.83
N LEU A 242 -4.51 11.89 -41.52
CA LEU A 242 -3.25 11.81 -40.78
C LEU A 242 -2.66 10.39 -40.79
N LEU A 243 -3.51 9.36 -40.71
CA LEU A 243 -3.13 7.95 -40.73
C LEU A 243 -2.50 7.51 -42.07
N ALA A 244 -2.65 8.30 -43.13
CA ALA A 244 -1.96 8.04 -44.40
C ALA A 244 -0.45 8.27 -44.30
N THR A 245 0.01 9.09 -43.34
CA THR A 245 1.42 9.49 -43.20
C THR A 245 2.02 9.10 -41.85
N TYR A 246 1.23 9.16 -40.77
CA TYR A 246 1.68 8.94 -39.40
C TYR A 246 1.01 7.71 -38.80
N SER A 247 1.69 7.01 -37.89
CA SER A 247 1.04 5.96 -37.11
C SER A 247 0.09 6.57 -36.07
N ILE A 248 -0.89 5.78 -35.61
CA ILE A 248 -1.81 6.24 -34.57
C ILE A 248 -1.07 6.64 -33.28
N ASN A 249 0.04 5.97 -32.97
CA ASN A 249 0.87 6.27 -31.81
C ASN A 249 1.61 7.60 -31.98
N ASP A 250 2.09 7.92 -33.18
CA ASP A 250 2.73 9.21 -33.46
C ASP A 250 1.73 10.35 -33.27
N ILE A 251 0.53 10.22 -33.85
CA ILE A 251 -0.57 11.19 -33.72
C ILE A 251 -0.89 11.41 -32.25
N ARG A 252 -0.97 10.32 -31.47
CA ARG A 252 -1.22 10.39 -30.02
C ARG A 252 -0.10 11.11 -29.27
N ASN A 253 1.17 10.91 -29.62
CA ASN A 253 2.28 11.63 -28.96
C ASN A 253 2.14 13.15 -29.09
N TYR A 254 1.70 13.65 -30.26
CA TYR A 254 1.39 15.07 -30.43
C TYR A 254 0.23 15.54 -29.54
N ILE A 255 -0.82 14.72 -29.41
CA ILE A 255 -1.93 14.99 -28.50
C ILE A 255 -1.42 15.10 -27.07
N VAL A 256 -0.60 14.17 -26.58
CA VAL A 256 -0.11 14.20 -25.19
C VAL A 256 0.59 15.51 -24.87
N VAL A 257 1.48 16.01 -25.73
CA VAL A 257 2.17 17.27 -25.49
C VAL A 257 1.21 18.47 -25.61
N LYS A 258 0.38 18.52 -26.65
CA LYS A 258 -0.61 19.61 -26.80
C LYS A 258 -1.58 19.67 -25.63
N ASP A 259 -1.97 18.51 -25.13
CA ASP A 259 -2.84 18.34 -23.99
C ASP A 259 -2.21 18.87 -22.72
N ALA A 260 -0.98 18.44 -22.42
CA ALA A 260 -0.22 18.98 -21.29
C ALA A 260 -0.08 20.51 -21.39
N VAL A 261 0.20 21.04 -22.59
CA VAL A 261 0.32 22.49 -22.81
C VAL A 261 -1.02 23.19 -22.56
N LYS A 262 -2.15 22.63 -23.04
CA LYS A 262 -3.49 23.19 -22.80
C LYS A 262 -3.85 23.16 -21.32
N MET A 263 -3.63 22.04 -20.64
CA MET A 263 -3.93 21.90 -19.21
C MET A 263 -3.12 22.88 -18.35
N GLN A 264 -1.88 23.19 -18.74
CA GLN A 264 -1.05 24.19 -18.05
C GLN A 264 -1.27 25.64 -18.54
N SER A 265 -1.99 25.84 -19.65
CA SER A 265 -2.16 27.14 -20.30
C SER A 265 -2.98 28.14 -19.50
N PHE A 266 -3.85 27.69 -18.58
CA PHE A 266 -4.59 28.58 -17.66
C PHE A 266 -3.66 29.38 -16.73
N LYS A 267 -2.42 28.91 -16.54
CA LYS A 267 -1.35 29.62 -15.81
C LYS A 267 -0.35 30.33 -16.75
N GLY A 268 -0.63 30.36 -18.05
CA GLY A 268 0.02 31.18 -19.10
C GLY A 268 1.49 30.91 -19.45
N TYR A 269 2.27 30.35 -18.53
CA TYR A 269 3.75 30.43 -18.59
C TYR A 269 4.49 29.21 -18.02
N ARG A 270 3.80 28.11 -17.70
CA ARG A 270 4.44 26.89 -17.17
C ARG A 270 4.98 26.02 -18.30
N ALA A 271 6.19 25.49 -18.08
CA ALA A 271 6.82 24.52 -18.96
C ALA A 271 6.20 23.13 -18.73
N VAL A 272 5.90 22.42 -19.82
CA VAL A 272 5.47 21.02 -19.77
C VAL A 272 6.68 20.11 -19.88
N THR A 273 6.68 18.99 -19.17
CA THR A 273 7.74 17.99 -19.31
C THR A 273 7.41 17.08 -20.49
N ILE A 274 8.35 16.94 -21.43
CA ILE A 274 8.24 16.05 -22.60
C ILE A 274 8.87 14.69 -22.30
N ALA A 275 10.05 14.70 -21.71
CA ALA A 275 10.79 13.49 -21.39
C ALA A 275 11.61 13.74 -20.12
N SER A 276 11.49 12.81 -19.18
CA SER A 276 12.28 12.79 -17.95
C SER A 276 13.33 11.69 -18.03
N ASN A 277 14.38 11.80 -17.22
CA ASN A 277 15.43 10.77 -17.15
C ASN A 277 16.20 10.54 -18.46
N ILE A 278 16.41 11.60 -19.27
CA ILE A 278 17.12 11.46 -20.56
C ILE A 278 18.62 11.31 -20.34
N LYS A 279 19.27 10.53 -21.22
CA LYS A 279 20.73 10.36 -21.18
C LYS A 279 21.42 11.70 -21.38
N LYS A 280 22.57 11.82 -20.73
CA LYS A 280 23.44 13.00 -20.84
C LYS A 280 23.76 13.30 -22.31
N GLU A 281 24.09 12.28 -23.09
CA GLU A 281 24.44 12.40 -24.51
C GLU A 281 23.28 12.98 -25.32
N THR A 282 22.06 12.50 -25.09
CA THR A 282 20.83 13.03 -25.73
C THR A 282 20.60 14.49 -25.33
N ALA A 283 20.73 14.82 -24.04
CA ALA A 283 20.64 16.20 -23.57
C ALA A 283 21.64 17.13 -24.29
N PHE A 284 22.89 16.69 -24.52
CA PHE A 284 23.87 17.45 -25.28
C PHE A 284 23.51 17.63 -26.77
N ILE A 285 22.91 16.61 -27.41
CA ILE A 285 22.40 16.74 -28.78
C ILE A 285 21.31 17.83 -28.83
N ILE A 286 20.40 17.82 -27.86
CA ILE A 286 19.33 18.83 -27.76
C ILE A 286 19.93 20.22 -27.50
N TYR A 287 20.90 20.35 -26.58
CA TYR A 287 21.60 21.61 -26.31
C TYR A 287 22.20 22.23 -27.58
N GLN A 288 22.82 21.41 -28.44
CA GLN A 288 23.40 21.88 -29.71
C GLN A 288 22.33 22.36 -30.71
N LYS A 289 21.11 21.81 -30.62
CA LYS A 289 19.99 22.10 -31.52
C LYS A 289 18.97 23.09 -30.95
N LEU A 290 19.18 23.67 -29.77
CA LEU A 290 18.25 24.66 -29.18
C LEU A 290 18.00 25.86 -30.12
N ASN A 291 19.00 26.25 -30.92
CA ASN A 291 18.90 26.85 -32.28
C ASN A 291 17.53 26.74 -32.94
N ASP A 292 17.19 25.50 -33.23
CA ASP A 292 16.21 25.08 -34.22
C ASP A 292 14.94 24.51 -33.56
N LEU A 293 14.94 24.42 -32.22
CA LEU A 293 13.89 23.83 -31.41
C LEU A 293 13.20 24.91 -30.57
N ALA A 294 12.23 25.61 -31.16
CA ALA A 294 11.56 26.73 -30.50
C ALA A 294 10.74 26.25 -29.29
N GLY A 295 10.93 26.89 -28.13
CA GLY A 295 10.22 26.54 -26.89
C GLY A 295 10.78 25.33 -26.14
N ILE A 296 11.77 24.61 -26.69
CA ILE A 296 12.42 23.49 -26.00
C ILE A 296 13.52 24.00 -25.08
N ASP A 297 13.60 23.39 -23.89
CA ASP A 297 14.70 23.59 -22.96
C ASP A 297 15.04 22.28 -22.22
N VAL A 298 16.27 22.20 -21.70
CA VAL A 298 16.71 21.06 -20.89
C VAL A 298 17.04 21.57 -19.49
N SER A 299 16.30 21.09 -18.50
CA SER A 299 16.56 21.36 -17.09
C SER A 299 17.24 20.16 -16.42
N ILE A 300 17.97 20.43 -15.33
CA ILE A 300 18.49 19.38 -14.45
C ILE A 300 17.58 19.31 -13.24
N GLU A 301 17.06 18.12 -12.94
CA GLU A 301 16.16 17.89 -11.82
C GLU A 301 16.68 16.75 -10.91
N PRO A 302 16.50 16.86 -9.58
CA PRO A 302 16.75 15.76 -8.68
C PRO A 302 15.64 14.70 -8.78
N ILE A 303 16.02 13.43 -8.94
CA ILE A 303 15.13 12.27 -8.83
C ILE A 303 15.53 11.41 -7.63
N ARG A 304 14.53 10.84 -6.94
CA ARG A 304 14.76 9.98 -5.78
C ARG A 304 15.35 8.64 -6.23
N TYR A 305 16.44 8.21 -5.57
CA TYR A 305 17.22 7.02 -5.92
C TYR A 305 17.60 6.21 -4.68
N TYR A 306 17.52 4.89 -4.81
CA TYR A 306 17.78 3.90 -3.76
C TYR A 306 18.99 3.06 -4.18
N PRO A 307 20.20 3.33 -3.66
CA PRO A 307 21.45 2.73 -4.14
C PRO A 307 21.53 1.21 -3.99
N TYR A 308 20.76 0.65 -3.08
CA TYR A 308 20.73 -0.79 -2.78
C TYR A 308 19.48 -1.50 -3.36
N ASN A 309 18.78 -0.87 -4.30
CA ASN A 309 17.61 -1.41 -5.00
C ASN A 309 16.54 -1.95 -4.03
N THR A 310 16.41 -3.28 -3.90
CA THR A 310 15.37 -3.93 -3.11
C THR A 310 15.64 -3.98 -1.60
N LEU A 311 16.85 -3.63 -1.15
CA LEU A 311 17.23 -3.75 0.26
C LEU A 311 16.31 -2.89 1.14
N ALA A 312 15.72 -3.51 2.16
CA ALA A 312 14.82 -2.88 3.12
C ALA A 312 13.58 -2.21 2.49
N SER A 313 13.11 -2.65 1.32
CA SER A 313 12.02 -1.98 0.59
C SER A 313 10.76 -1.77 1.42
N GLY A 314 10.33 -2.76 2.20
CA GLY A 314 9.17 -2.66 3.10
C GLY A 314 9.37 -1.69 4.27
N THR A 315 10.62 -1.42 4.65
CA THR A 315 10.97 -0.42 5.68
C THR A 315 11.07 0.97 5.07
N LEU A 316 11.77 1.12 3.94
CA LEU A 316 11.98 2.42 3.28
C LEU A 316 10.68 2.96 2.68
N GLY A 317 9.90 2.10 2.03
CA GLY A 317 8.74 2.49 1.24
C GLY A 317 9.12 2.94 -0.17
N TYR A 318 8.13 3.48 -0.88
CA TYR A 318 8.29 4.02 -2.23
C TYR A 318 7.51 5.32 -2.39
N LEU A 319 7.79 6.01 -3.50
CA LEU A 319 7.06 7.20 -3.91
C LEU A 319 6.00 6.86 -4.94
N SER A 320 4.88 7.57 -4.92
CA SER A 320 3.87 7.49 -5.98
C SER A 320 3.30 8.87 -6.28
N SER A 321 2.61 9.00 -7.42
CA SER A 321 1.85 10.21 -7.74
C SER A 321 0.75 10.43 -6.70
N ILE A 322 0.39 11.69 -6.47
CA ILE A 322 -0.70 12.04 -5.55
C ILE A 322 -2.02 11.46 -6.08
N ASP A 323 -2.73 10.77 -5.19
CA ASP A 323 -4.05 10.21 -5.46
C ASP A 323 -5.10 11.32 -5.62
N SER A 324 -6.05 11.15 -6.55
CA SER A 324 -7.07 12.16 -6.86
C SER A 324 -7.94 12.53 -5.64
N SER A 325 -8.18 11.58 -4.73
CA SER A 325 -8.90 11.82 -3.47
C SER A 325 -8.11 12.67 -2.47
N LYS A 326 -6.79 12.79 -2.66
CA LYS A 326 -5.87 13.50 -1.75
C LYS A 326 -5.34 14.81 -2.35
N GLU A 327 -5.67 15.15 -3.60
CA GLU A 327 -5.18 16.33 -4.31
C GLU A 327 -5.30 17.60 -3.48
N THR A 328 -6.50 17.96 -3.04
CA THR A 328 -6.76 19.19 -2.28
C THR A 328 -5.90 19.27 -1.01
N ASN A 329 -5.73 18.17 -0.28
CA ASN A 329 -4.92 18.14 0.93
C ASN A 329 -3.45 18.42 0.64
N TYR A 330 -2.92 17.87 -0.45
CA TYR A 330 -1.54 18.07 -0.86
C TYR A 330 -1.31 19.44 -1.51
N GLU A 331 -2.26 19.98 -2.28
CA GLU A 331 -2.19 21.35 -2.80
C GLU A 331 -2.09 22.39 -1.66
N LEU A 332 -2.90 22.23 -0.60
CA LEU A 332 -2.84 23.08 0.59
C LEU A 332 -1.48 23.00 1.31
N ARG A 333 -0.76 21.88 1.18
CA ARG A 333 0.61 21.66 1.69
C ARG A 333 1.69 22.11 0.70
N GLY A 334 1.31 22.79 -0.38
CA GLY A 334 2.22 23.35 -1.38
C GLY A 334 2.83 22.31 -2.32
N TYR A 335 2.13 21.21 -2.59
CA TYR A 335 2.51 20.26 -3.64
C TYR A 335 1.90 20.66 -4.98
N ASP A 336 2.59 20.29 -6.06
CA ASP A 336 2.05 20.31 -7.41
C ASP A 336 1.50 18.92 -7.74
N VAL A 337 0.19 18.74 -7.64
CA VAL A 337 -0.50 17.45 -7.83
C VAL A 337 -0.26 16.80 -9.19
N SER A 338 0.11 17.61 -10.20
CA SER A 338 0.39 17.10 -11.55
C SER A 338 1.75 16.45 -11.69
N SER A 339 2.73 16.80 -10.84
CA SER A 339 4.13 16.45 -11.07
C SER A 339 4.90 15.98 -9.84
N ASP A 340 4.40 16.24 -8.63
CA ASP A 340 5.06 15.80 -7.40
C ASP A 340 4.73 14.35 -7.06
N LEU A 341 5.75 13.65 -6.58
CA LEU A 341 5.61 12.33 -5.96
C LEU A 341 5.67 12.47 -4.44
N ILE A 342 4.88 11.66 -3.75
CA ILE A 342 4.81 11.59 -2.29
C ILE A 342 5.19 10.20 -1.80
N GLY A 343 5.76 10.11 -0.60
CA GLY A 343 5.92 8.83 0.09
C GLY A 343 4.56 8.22 0.39
N VAL A 344 4.34 6.97 -0.02
CA VAL A 344 3.07 6.26 0.21
C VAL A 344 3.18 5.10 1.21
N ALA A 345 4.39 4.60 1.46
CA ALA A 345 4.66 3.56 2.43
C ALA A 345 5.95 3.83 3.23
N GLY A 346 6.17 3.07 4.31
CA GLY A 346 7.44 3.04 5.05
C GLY A 346 7.92 4.40 5.57
N ILE A 347 9.24 4.55 5.69
CA ILE A 347 9.90 5.79 6.12
C ILE A 347 9.58 6.96 5.19
N GLU A 348 9.48 6.74 3.88
CA GLU A 348 9.13 7.80 2.91
C GLU A 348 7.79 8.46 3.25
N SER A 349 6.77 7.68 3.62
CA SER A 349 5.45 8.19 4.00
C SER A 349 5.45 8.80 5.41
N SER A 350 5.95 8.05 6.39
CA SER A 350 5.94 8.47 7.80
C SER A 350 6.73 9.75 8.07
N PHE A 351 7.77 10.01 7.27
CA PHE A 351 8.63 11.19 7.39
C PHE A 351 8.54 12.10 6.17
N GLU A 352 7.46 12.05 5.40
CA GLU A 352 7.25 12.91 4.21
C GLU A 352 7.49 14.39 4.53
N ASP A 353 6.97 14.90 5.65
CA ASP A 353 7.16 16.31 6.05
C ASP A 353 8.61 16.67 6.39
N GLN A 354 9.43 15.69 6.79
CA GLN A 354 10.85 15.89 7.06
C GLN A 354 11.66 15.75 5.77
N LEU A 355 11.34 14.75 4.95
CA LEU A 355 12.06 14.41 3.74
C LEU A 355 11.74 15.35 2.58
N LYS A 356 10.55 15.94 2.51
CA LYS A 356 10.16 16.86 1.44
C LYS A 356 11.06 18.10 1.44
N GLY A 357 11.68 18.39 0.30
CA GLY A 357 12.38 19.65 0.09
C GLY A 357 11.41 20.82 -0.12
N THR A 358 11.85 22.03 0.22
CA THR A 358 11.10 23.25 -0.07
C THR A 358 11.48 23.74 -1.47
N LYS A 359 10.50 23.75 -2.37
CA LYS A 359 10.69 24.18 -3.76
C LYS A 359 11.17 25.64 -3.83
N GLY A 360 12.12 25.86 -4.73
CA GLY A 360 12.53 27.19 -5.13
C GLY A 360 11.95 27.54 -6.49
N GLY A 361 12.53 28.55 -7.11
CA GLY A 361 12.25 28.86 -8.50
C GLY A 361 12.85 30.20 -8.91
N THR A 362 12.97 30.36 -10.22
CA THR A 362 13.60 31.53 -10.82
C THR A 362 12.59 32.27 -11.68
N THR A 363 12.36 33.53 -11.36
CA THR A 363 11.64 34.47 -12.21
C THR A 363 12.61 35.00 -13.25
N VAL A 364 12.35 34.69 -14.52
CA VAL A 364 13.18 35.04 -15.67
C VAL A 364 12.41 35.91 -16.65
N LYS A 365 13.11 36.79 -17.36
CA LYS A 365 12.61 37.45 -18.56
C LYS A 365 12.92 36.57 -19.77
N VAL A 366 11.95 36.37 -20.67
CA VAL A 366 12.11 35.62 -21.90
C VAL A 366 11.90 36.48 -23.14
N ASN A 367 12.49 36.07 -24.27
CA ASN A 367 12.22 36.65 -25.58
C ASN A 367 11.00 36.01 -26.26
N SER A 368 10.64 36.51 -27.46
CA SER A 368 9.49 36.02 -28.23
C SER A 368 9.52 34.52 -28.53
N LYS A 369 10.72 33.93 -28.61
CA LYS A 369 10.96 32.49 -28.84
C LYS A 369 10.89 31.65 -27.57
N GLY A 370 10.56 32.26 -26.43
CA GLY A 370 10.45 31.60 -25.12
C GLY A 370 11.79 31.36 -24.41
N ARG A 371 12.90 31.92 -24.90
CA ARG A 371 14.23 31.73 -24.30
C ARG A 371 14.50 32.72 -23.19
N VAL A 372 15.13 32.25 -22.12
CA VAL A 372 15.60 33.08 -21.01
C VAL A 372 16.63 34.11 -21.50
N THR A 373 16.36 35.39 -21.25
CA THR A 373 17.26 36.51 -21.57
C THR A 373 17.86 37.14 -20.31
N GLU A 374 17.13 37.12 -19.20
CA GLU A 374 17.56 37.75 -17.94
C GLU A 374 16.95 37.02 -16.74
N GLU A 375 17.70 36.89 -15.66
CA GLU A 375 17.20 36.44 -14.37
C GLU A 375 16.78 37.66 -13.54
N LEU A 376 15.49 37.75 -13.17
CA LEU A 376 14.95 38.89 -12.42
C LEU A 376 14.99 38.64 -10.92
N PHE A 377 14.68 37.42 -10.50
CA PHE A 377 14.64 37.02 -9.10
C PHE A 377 14.79 35.51 -8.96
N LYS A 378 15.56 35.06 -7.98
CA LYS A 378 15.69 33.64 -7.64
C LYS A 378 15.32 33.40 -6.19
N LEU A 379 14.42 32.44 -5.98
CA LEU A 379 14.13 31.83 -4.70
C LEU A 379 14.87 30.50 -4.63
N ASP A 380 15.84 30.38 -3.72
CA ASP A 380 16.61 29.15 -3.57
C ASP A 380 15.72 27.99 -3.11
N SER A 381 15.96 26.81 -3.69
CA SER A 381 15.38 25.55 -3.23
C SER A 381 16.17 25.04 -2.02
N TYR A 382 15.48 24.47 -1.04
CA TYR A 382 16.11 23.91 0.18
C TYR A 382 15.84 22.42 0.27
N PRO A 383 16.89 21.58 0.42
CA PRO A 383 16.70 20.15 0.62
C PRO A 383 15.93 19.83 1.91
N GLY A 384 15.20 18.71 1.90
CA GLY A 384 14.57 18.18 3.11
C GLY A 384 15.57 17.69 4.16
N ASN A 385 15.12 17.52 5.40
CA ASN A 385 15.90 16.97 6.50
C ASN A 385 16.24 15.50 6.26
N ASN A 386 17.42 15.08 6.72
CA ASN A 386 17.86 13.71 6.61
C ASN A 386 17.32 12.86 7.78
N VAL A 387 17.01 11.60 7.50
CA VAL A 387 16.56 10.60 8.48
C VAL A 387 17.64 9.53 8.65
N HIS A 388 18.06 9.27 9.87
CA HIS A 388 19.03 8.22 10.20
C HIS A 388 18.30 7.06 10.85
N LEU A 389 18.37 5.89 10.22
CA LEU A 389 17.70 4.67 10.70
C LEU A 389 18.59 3.91 11.67
N THR A 390 17.96 3.05 12.47
CA THR A 390 18.64 2.07 13.32
C THR A 390 19.07 0.82 12.56
N ILE A 391 18.58 0.64 11.32
CA ILE A 391 18.88 -0.49 10.45
C ILE A 391 20.38 -0.57 10.18
N ASN A 392 20.95 -1.76 10.21
CA ASN A 392 22.30 -2.03 9.73
C ASN A 392 22.19 -2.74 8.37
N LYS A 393 22.75 -2.15 7.30
CA LYS A 393 22.57 -2.68 5.93
C LYS A 393 23.08 -4.12 5.76
N ASP A 394 24.16 -4.48 6.45
CA ASP A 394 24.80 -5.79 6.28
C ASP A 394 23.97 -6.87 7.02
N VAL A 395 23.45 -6.54 8.20
CA VAL A 395 22.55 -7.41 8.95
C VAL A 395 21.20 -7.56 8.23
N GLN A 396 20.66 -6.46 7.69
CA GLN A 396 19.46 -6.46 6.86
C GLN A 396 19.63 -7.35 5.62
N TYR A 397 20.74 -7.21 4.90
CA TYR A 397 21.03 -8.02 3.72
C TYR A 397 21.11 -9.51 4.05
N ALA A 398 21.83 -9.86 5.13
CA ALA A 398 21.93 -11.24 5.58
C ALA A 398 20.55 -11.82 5.95
N ALA A 399 19.69 -11.04 6.60
CA ALA A 399 18.33 -11.44 6.94
C ALA A 399 17.47 -11.71 5.68
N GLU A 400 17.48 -10.78 4.71
CA GLU A 400 16.70 -10.88 3.48
C GLU A 400 17.13 -12.06 2.61
N GLN A 401 18.43 -12.21 2.37
CA GLN A 401 18.93 -13.28 1.52
C GLN A 401 18.78 -14.65 2.18
N ALA A 402 19.03 -14.75 3.49
CA ALA A 402 18.84 -16.01 4.19
C ALA A 402 17.37 -16.44 4.23
N LEU A 403 16.43 -15.49 4.41
CA LEU A 403 14.99 -15.78 4.31
C LEU A 403 14.62 -16.27 2.91
N LYS A 404 15.03 -15.54 1.87
CA LYS A 404 14.78 -15.91 0.47
C LYS A 404 15.30 -17.30 0.14
N ASP A 405 16.57 -17.57 0.43
CA ASP A 405 17.19 -18.86 0.13
C ASP A 405 16.58 -20.00 0.95
N THR A 406 16.18 -19.74 2.20
CA THR A 406 15.48 -20.71 3.03
C THR A 406 14.13 -21.09 2.41
N MET A 407 13.34 -20.09 1.98
CA MET A 407 12.07 -20.32 1.30
C MET A 407 12.25 -21.11 0.00
N GLU A 408 13.18 -20.72 -0.86
CA GLU A 408 13.48 -21.47 -2.09
C GLU A 408 13.86 -22.93 -1.81
N ARG A 409 14.70 -23.18 -0.81
CA ARG A 409 15.11 -24.53 -0.44
C ARG A 409 13.96 -25.41 0.02
N ILE A 410 12.98 -24.85 0.75
CA ILE A 410 11.87 -25.63 1.31
C ILE A 410 10.66 -25.77 0.38
N LYS A 411 10.64 -25.10 -0.79
CA LYS A 411 9.52 -25.20 -1.75
C LYS A 411 9.14 -26.63 -2.12
N SER A 412 10.08 -27.57 -2.11
CA SER A 412 9.79 -29.00 -2.39
C SER A 412 8.88 -29.67 -1.35
N ILE A 413 8.88 -29.20 -0.09
CA ILE A 413 8.08 -29.74 1.01
C ILE A 413 7.02 -28.76 1.53
N ALA A 414 7.14 -27.49 1.16
CA ALA A 414 6.27 -26.37 1.48
C ALA A 414 6.08 -25.50 0.23
N PRO A 415 5.26 -25.95 -0.75
CA PRO A 415 5.18 -25.31 -2.08
C PRO A 415 4.75 -23.85 -2.08
N ASN A 416 4.04 -23.41 -1.04
CA ASN A 416 3.60 -22.02 -0.86
C ASN A 416 4.47 -21.20 0.10
N ALA A 417 5.69 -21.63 0.42
CA ALA A 417 6.65 -20.84 1.18
C ALA A 417 7.18 -19.66 0.34
N THR A 418 6.33 -18.68 0.06
CA THR A 418 6.57 -17.54 -0.82
C THR A 418 6.56 -16.20 -0.07
N ARG A 419 6.19 -16.22 1.21
CA ARG A 419 5.98 -15.04 2.06
C ARG A 419 6.62 -15.25 3.43
N GLY A 420 7.15 -14.19 4.01
CA GLY A 420 7.78 -14.26 5.32
C GLY A 420 8.21 -12.91 5.85
N ALA A 421 8.57 -12.89 7.12
CA ALA A 421 9.09 -11.71 7.79
C ALA A 421 10.19 -12.07 8.79
N VAL A 422 11.10 -11.13 9.02
CA VAL A 422 12.15 -11.23 10.03
C VAL A 422 12.28 -9.90 10.73
N VAL A 423 12.36 -9.90 12.06
CA VAL A 423 12.61 -8.71 12.85
C VAL A 423 13.71 -9.01 13.86
N ALA A 424 14.75 -8.19 13.85
CA ALA A 424 15.86 -8.24 14.80
C ALA A 424 15.92 -6.93 15.60
N ILE A 425 15.85 -7.04 16.92
CA ILE A 425 15.84 -5.92 17.87
C ILE A 425 17.08 -5.98 18.74
N GLU A 426 17.73 -4.84 18.92
CA GLU A 426 18.78 -4.65 19.91
C GLU A 426 18.17 -4.62 21.32
N VAL A 427 18.68 -5.51 22.17
CA VAL A 427 18.22 -5.68 23.56
C VAL A 427 18.62 -4.44 24.37
N ASN A 428 17.76 -4.03 25.29
CA ASN A 428 17.91 -2.84 26.14
C ASN A 428 17.74 -1.48 25.45
N THR A 429 17.43 -1.43 24.16
CA THR A 429 17.22 -0.15 23.45
C THR A 429 15.92 -0.08 22.68
N GLY A 430 15.40 -1.21 22.20
CA GLY A 430 14.23 -1.26 21.32
C GLY A 430 14.55 -0.87 19.86
N ARG A 431 15.83 -0.65 19.52
CA ARG A 431 16.26 -0.32 18.17
C ARG A 431 16.12 -1.53 17.24
N ILE A 432 15.47 -1.35 16.10
CA ILE A 432 15.39 -2.39 15.07
C ILE A 432 16.68 -2.37 14.25
N ILE A 433 17.42 -3.47 14.26
CA ILE A 433 18.66 -3.64 13.50
C ILE A 433 18.39 -4.18 12.09
N ALA A 434 17.38 -5.03 11.95
CA ALA A 434 16.90 -5.51 10.66
C ALA A 434 15.39 -5.76 10.72
N MET A 435 14.68 -5.42 9.64
CA MET A 435 13.25 -5.67 9.46
C MET A 435 12.97 -6.02 8.01
N VAL A 436 12.62 -7.28 7.79
CA VAL A 436 12.38 -7.88 6.49
C VAL A 436 10.90 -8.18 6.32
N SER A 437 10.37 -7.78 5.17
CA SER A 437 9.09 -8.23 4.63
C SER A 437 9.36 -8.83 3.25
N TYR A 438 8.90 -10.06 3.02
CA TYR A 438 9.10 -10.76 1.75
C TYR A 438 7.78 -11.26 1.17
N PRO A 439 7.52 -11.09 -0.14
CA PRO A 439 8.39 -10.47 -1.15
C PRO A 439 8.57 -8.95 -0.97
N GLY A 440 9.72 -8.45 -1.41
CA GLY A 440 10.00 -7.01 -1.51
C GLY A 440 9.76 -6.46 -2.91
N TYR A 441 10.20 -5.23 -3.14
CA TYR A 441 10.15 -4.54 -4.44
C TYR A 441 11.34 -3.60 -4.57
N ASP A 442 11.63 -3.12 -5.77
CA ASP A 442 12.63 -2.07 -5.98
C ASP A 442 11.94 -0.70 -5.98
N PRO A 443 12.16 0.16 -4.97
CA PRO A 443 11.52 1.48 -4.91
C PRO A 443 11.92 2.40 -6.09
N ASN A 444 13.06 2.14 -6.76
CA ASN A 444 13.48 2.89 -7.94
C ASN A 444 12.48 2.78 -9.09
N ILE A 445 11.74 1.66 -9.18
CA ILE A 445 10.72 1.44 -10.22
C ILE A 445 9.67 2.56 -10.20
N PHE A 446 9.32 3.05 -9.00
CA PHE A 446 8.26 4.03 -8.80
C PHE A 446 8.80 5.47 -8.73
N SER A 447 10.07 5.66 -8.38
CA SER A 447 10.67 6.98 -8.24
C SER A 447 11.38 7.49 -9.48
N ILE A 448 11.86 6.60 -10.35
CA ILE A 448 12.56 6.96 -11.59
C ILE A 448 11.58 6.87 -12.77
N PRO A 449 11.31 8.00 -13.46
CA PRO A 449 10.45 8.01 -14.63
C PRO A 449 10.89 6.98 -15.69
N GLY A 450 9.92 6.22 -16.19
CA GLY A 450 10.12 5.23 -17.25
C GLY A 450 10.56 3.83 -16.80
N MET A 451 10.80 3.60 -15.50
CA MET A 451 11.09 2.26 -14.94
C MET A 451 9.84 1.43 -14.68
N LEU A 452 8.73 2.03 -14.25
CA LEU A 452 7.43 1.35 -14.17
C LEU A 452 6.88 1.08 -15.58
N THR A 453 7.08 -0.13 -16.07
CA THR A 453 6.51 -0.60 -17.35
C THR A 453 5.06 -1.03 -17.18
N GLU A 454 4.32 -1.20 -18.28
CA GLU A 454 2.94 -1.72 -18.23
C GLU A 454 2.87 -3.10 -17.56
N ASP A 455 3.81 -4.00 -17.88
CA ASP A 455 3.89 -5.33 -17.27
C ASP A 455 4.13 -5.25 -15.75
N LEU A 456 5.06 -4.38 -15.31
CA LEU A 456 5.30 -4.17 -13.89
C LEU A 456 4.10 -3.51 -13.21
N SER A 457 3.42 -2.59 -13.89
CA SER A 457 2.20 -1.96 -13.39
C SER A 457 1.10 -3.01 -13.16
N LYS A 458 0.87 -3.91 -14.14
CA LYS A 458 -0.06 -5.04 -13.98
C LYS A 458 0.38 -5.94 -12.84
N GLN A 459 1.65 -6.35 -12.80
CA GLN A 459 2.17 -7.20 -11.73
C GLN A 459 1.95 -6.62 -10.32
N TYR A 460 2.16 -5.32 -10.13
CA TYR A 460 2.10 -4.68 -8.81
C TYR A 460 0.70 -4.19 -8.41
N PHE A 461 -0.10 -3.71 -9.36
CA PHE A 461 -1.36 -3.02 -9.08
C PHE A 461 -2.60 -3.76 -9.59
N ASP A 462 -2.47 -4.65 -10.58
CA ASP A 462 -3.57 -5.43 -11.15
C ASP A 462 -3.15 -6.90 -11.41
N PRO A 463 -2.85 -7.65 -10.34
CA PRO A 463 -2.33 -9.00 -10.48
C PRO A 463 -3.38 -9.97 -11.01
N ASP A 464 -2.99 -10.86 -11.93
CA ASP A 464 -3.86 -11.93 -12.43
C ASP A 464 -4.05 -13.03 -11.38
N ILE A 465 -5.03 -12.80 -10.49
CA ILE A 465 -5.40 -13.74 -9.41
C ILE A 465 -5.95 -15.05 -9.97
N GLU A 466 -6.58 -15.05 -11.15
CA GLU A 466 -7.13 -16.28 -11.73
C GLU A 466 -6.01 -17.23 -12.17
N SER A 467 -5.01 -16.71 -12.89
CA SER A 467 -3.82 -17.51 -13.26
C SER A 467 -3.05 -17.96 -12.03
N PHE A 468 -2.87 -17.08 -11.05
CA PHE A 468 -2.24 -17.43 -9.78
C PHE A 468 -2.99 -18.54 -9.04
N ALA A 469 -4.32 -18.46 -8.93
CA ALA A 469 -5.14 -19.46 -8.25
C ALA A 469 -4.98 -20.85 -8.87
N LYS A 470 -4.99 -20.95 -10.20
CA LYS A 470 -4.78 -22.22 -10.92
C LYS A 470 -3.39 -22.79 -10.64
N GLU A 471 -2.35 -21.97 -10.72
CA GLU A 471 -0.96 -22.38 -10.42
C GLU A 471 -0.81 -22.79 -8.94
N TYR A 472 -1.41 -22.03 -8.03
CA TYR A 472 -1.42 -22.29 -6.60
C TYR A 472 -2.05 -23.65 -6.29
N MET A 473 -3.24 -23.93 -6.80
CA MET A 473 -3.92 -25.21 -6.58
C MET A 473 -3.13 -26.38 -7.15
N GLN A 474 -2.52 -26.19 -8.34
CA GLN A 474 -1.67 -27.20 -8.96
C GLN A 474 -0.41 -27.50 -8.12
N ARG A 475 0.30 -26.47 -7.65
CA ARG A 475 1.57 -26.65 -6.90
C ARG A 475 1.35 -27.18 -5.49
N THR A 476 0.24 -26.82 -4.85
CA THR A 476 -0.04 -27.19 -3.45
C THR A 476 -0.84 -28.48 -3.33
N GLY A 477 -1.57 -28.88 -4.38
CA GLY A 477 -2.51 -29.99 -4.33
C GLY A 477 -3.78 -29.67 -3.53
N ALA A 478 -4.17 -28.39 -3.46
CA ALA A 478 -5.40 -27.94 -2.82
C ALA A 478 -6.62 -28.71 -3.37
N LYS A 479 -7.50 -29.18 -2.47
CA LYS A 479 -8.68 -29.99 -2.83
C LYS A 479 -9.97 -29.17 -2.97
N GLY A 480 -10.00 -27.93 -2.49
CA GLY A 480 -11.17 -27.05 -2.56
C GLY A 480 -11.49 -26.61 -4.00
N ASN A 481 -12.71 -26.11 -4.23
CA ASN A 481 -13.05 -25.50 -5.51
C ASN A 481 -12.40 -24.10 -5.62
N ILE A 482 -12.02 -23.70 -6.83
CA ILE A 482 -11.46 -22.38 -7.09
C ILE A 482 -12.42 -21.25 -6.71
N ASP A 483 -13.73 -21.45 -6.88
CA ASP A 483 -14.74 -20.45 -6.50
C ASP A 483 -14.89 -20.29 -4.99
N ASP A 484 -14.53 -21.31 -4.21
CA ASP A 484 -14.55 -21.24 -2.75
C ASP A 484 -13.27 -20.59 -2.21
N LEU A 485 -12.11 -20.96 -2.77
CA LEU A 485 -10.81 -20.48 -2.33
C LEU A 485 -10.47 -19.08 -2.86
N PHE A 486 -10.89 -18.79 -4.09
CA PHE A 486 -10.67 -17.55 -4.83
C PHE A 486 -11.98 -17.07 -5.46
N PRO A 487 -12.96 -16.65 -4.64
CA PRO A 487 -14.27 -16.23 -5.12
C PRO A 487 -14.16 -15.05 -6.09
N VAL A 488 -15.10 -14.99 -7.02
CA VAL A 488 -15.26 -13.84 -7.94
C VAL A 488 -15.96 -12.73 -7.18
N ASP A 489 -15.40 -11.53 -7.22
CA ASP A 489 -16.06 -10.33 -6.72
C ASP A 489 -17.21 -9.96 -7.66
N GLU A 490 -18.43 -9.88 -7.14
CA GLU A 490 -19.64 -9.69 -7.95
C GLU A 490 -19.70 -8.30 -8.63
N THR A 491 -18.97 -7.32 -8.10
CA THR A 491 -18.94 -5.95 -8.62
C THR A 491 -17.92 -5.81 -9.76
N THR A 492 -16.74 -6.41 -9.59
CA THR A 492 -15.62 -6.27 -10.53
C THR A 492 -15.52 -7.43 -11.52
N GLY A 493 -16.08 -8.59 -11.21
CA GLY A 493 -15.94 -9.83 -11.98
C GLY A 493 -14.54 -10.47 -11.87
N VAL A 494 -13.66 -9.94 -11.02
CA VAL A 494 -12.29 -10.42 -10.82
C VAL A 494 -12.20 -11.33 -9.59
N ARG A 495 -11.36 -12.37 -9.64
CA ARG A 495 -11.12 -13.23 -8.47
C ARG A 495 -10.32 -12.51 -7.40
N ARG A 496 -10.68 -12.75 -6.13
CA ARG A 496 -9.95 -12.24 -4.95
C ARG A 496 -9.28 -13.37 -4.17
N ASP A 497 -8.14 -13.08 -3.55
CA ASP A 497 -7.43 -14.00 -2.65
C ASP A 497 -8.05 -14.00 -1.25
N ALA A 498 -9.12 -14.79 -1.06
CA ALA A 498 -9.85 -14.85 0.20
C ALA A 498 -9.11 -15.64 1.30
N ILE A 499 -8.22 -16.56 0.91
CA ILE A 499 -7.46 -17.41 1.84
C ILE A 499 -6.08 -16.84 2.21
N ASP A 500 -5.75 -15.64 1.74
CA ASP A 500 -4.48 -14.93 1.95
C ASP A 500 -3.28 -15.83 1.68
N VAL A 501 -3.07 -16.18 0.40
CA VAL A 501 -1.94 -16.97 -0.09
C VAL A 501 -1.12 -16.28 -1.17
N TYR A 502 -1.65 -15.20 -1.76
CA TYR A 502 -0.96 -14.40 -2.75
C TYR A 502 0.19 -13.61 -2.12
N PRO A 503 1.39 -13.63 -2.73
CA PRO A 503 2.55 -12.93 -2.20
C PRO A 503 2.47 -11.41 -2.51
N LYS A 504 1.88 -10.66 -1.59
CA LYS A 504 1.71 -9.19 -1.69
C LYS A 504 3.01 -8.44 -1.43
N ASN A 505 3.56 -7.73 -2.43
CA ASN A 505 4.82 -7.00 -2.30
C ASN A 505 4.71 -5.72 -1.44
N PHE A 506 3.58 -5.02 -1.49
CA PHE A 506 3.38 -3.77 -0.73
C PHE A 506 2.90 -4.00 0.71
N PHE A 507 2.44 -5.21 1.05
CA PHE A 507 2.02 -5.56 2.39
C PHE A 507 3.25 -5.81 3.27
N ASN A 508 3.40 -5.04 4.35
CA ASN A 508 4.51 -5.23 5.27
C ASN A 508 4.19 -6.36 6.26
N TYR A 509 4.60 -7.59 5.94
CA TYR A 509 4.37 -8.76 6.80
C TYR A 509 4.98 -8.59 8.20
N ALA A 510 6.03 -7.77 8.36
CA ALA A 510 6.67 -7.56 9.67
C ALA A 510 5.82 -6.72 10.63
N THR A 511 5.09 -5.72 10.13
CA THR A 511 4.30 -4.79 10.96
C THR A 511 2.79 -4.96 10.80
N GLN A 512 2.31 -5.59 9.74
CA GLN A 512 0.88 -5.73 9.45
C GLN A 512 0.39 -7.18 9.51
N GLY A 513 1.26 -8.17 9.31
CA GLY A 513 0.90 -9.58 9.32
C GLY A 513 0.56 -10.08 10.72
N LEU A 514 -0.73 -10.29 11.02
CA LEU A 514 -1.17 -10.89 12.28
C LEU A 514 -1.14 -12.43 12.17
N LEU A 515 -0.32 -13.08 13.00
CA LEU A 515 -0.17 -14.52 13.00
C LEU A 515 -0.09 -15.12 14.41
N PRO A 516 -0.53 -16.37 14.60
CA PRO A 516 -0.42 -17.04 15.88
C PRO A 516 1.06 -17.31 16.23
N PRO A 517 1.52 -17.00 17.46
CA PRO A 517 2.92 -17.22 17.84
C PRO A 517 3.25 -18.71 17.96
N GLY A 518 2.25 -19.55 18.26
CA GLY A 518 2.44 -20.98 18.53
C GLY A 518 3.46 -21.20 19.67
N SER A 519 4.24 -22.27 19.57
CA SER A 519 5.18 -22.67 20.64
C SER A 519 6.27 -21.62 20.99
N THR A 520 6.41 -20.54 20.24
CA THR A 520 7.26 -19.39 20.62
C THR A 520 6.72 -18.61 21.83
N PHE A 521 5.44 -18.78 22.18
CA PHE A 521 4.79 -18.18 23.34
C PHE A 521 5.12 -18.90 24.67
N LYS A 522 5.55 -20.17 24.61
CA LYS A 522 5.81 -21.00 25.80
C LYS A 522 6.78 -20.40 26.83
N PRO A 523 7.88 -19.70 26.46
CA PRO A 523 8.72 -19.02 27.44
C PRO A 523 7.98 -17.95 28.26
N LEU A 524 6.98 -17.28 27.68
CA LEU A 524 6.09 -16.36 28.41
C LEU A 524 5.23 -17.10 29.41
N THR A 525 4.57 -18.19 28.99
CA THR A 525 3.79 -19.06 29.88
C THR A 525 4.64 -19.62 31.02
N ALA A 526 5.88 -20.04 30.74
CA ALA A 526 6.85 -20.47 31.75
C ALA A 526 7.16 -19.35 32.76
N THR A 527 7.34 -18.12 32.27
CA THR A 527 7.56 -16.94 33.13
C THR A 527 6.37 -16.72 34.04
N ALA A 528 5.15 -16.65 33.50
CA ALA A 528 3.93 -16.47 34.28
C ALA A 528 3.76 -17.57 35.33
N ALA A 529 3.99 -18.84 34.96
CA ALA A 529 3.83 -19.97 35.86
C ALA A 529 4.83 -19.97 37.04
N LEU A 530 6.09 -19.60 36.79
CA LEU A 530 7.10 -19.45 37.84
C LEU A 530 6.79 -18.26 38.75
N MET A 531 6.34 -17.14 38.18
CA MET A 531 6.00 -15.92 38.93
C MET A 531 4.78 -16.13 39.85
N GLU A 532 3.77 -16.85 39.38
CA GLU A 532 2.59 -17.23 40.17
C GLU A 532 2.83 -18.40 41.13
N GLY A 533 4.03 -19.01 41.09
CA GLY A 533 4.39 -20.11 41.98
C GLY A 533 3.63 -21.42 41.73
N VAL A 534 2.99 -21.57 40.57
CA VAL A 534 2.23 -22.80 40.21
C VAL A 534 3.13 -23.94 39.74
N VAL A 535 4.41 -23.64 39.54
CA VAL A 535 5.49 -24.58 39.24
C VAL A 535 6.80 -24.01 39.78
N ASN A 536 7.76 -24.88 40.11
CA ASN A 536 9.14 -24.46 40.40
C ASN A 536 10.11 -24.98 39.31
N GLU A 537 11.37 -24.53 39.37
CA GLU A 537 12.39 -24.77 38.33
C GLU A 537 12.79 -26.25 38.17
N TYR A 538 12.50 -27.09 39.16
CA TYR A 538 12.91 -28.49 39.26
C TYR A 538 11.73 -29.47 39.24
N GLU A 539 10.50 -28.96 39.27
CA GLU A 539 9.32 -29.80 39.24
C GLU A 539 9.24 -30.53 37.90
N SER A 540 9.07 -31.86 37.96
CA SER A 540 8.90 -32.70 36.78
C SER A 540 7.48 -33.24 36.72
N MET A 541 6.87 -33.11 35.55
CA MET A 541 5.56 -33.68 35.23
C MET A 541 5.75 -34.94 34.37
N SER A 542 4.93 -35.97 34.62
CA SER A 542 5.05 -37.24 33.89
C SER A 542 4.02 -37.32 32.78
N ASP A 543 4.47 -37.09 31.53
CA ASP A 543 3.67 -37.33 30.33
C ASP A 543 3.87 -38.79 29.88
N THR A 544 2.88 -39.65 30.13
CA THR A 544 2.95 -41.09 29.80
C THR A 544 2.14 -41.48 28.56
N SER A 545 1.23 -40.63 28.11
CA SER A 545 0.24 -40.93 27.06
C SER A 545 0.33 -40.02 25.84
N GLY A 546 1.12 -38.94 25.90
CA GLY A 546 1.15 -37.91 24.86
C GLY A 546 -0.16 -37.12 24.76
N THR A 547 -1.04 -37.26 25.74
CA THR A 547 -2.39 -36.70 25.74
C THR A 547 -2.70 -36.11 27.11
N TRP A 548 -3.16 -34.86 27.12
CA TRP A 548 -3.55 -34.12 28.31
C TRP A 548 -5.08 -34.05 28.42
N SER A 549 -5.61 -34.36 29.60
CA SER A 549 -7.03 -34.21 29.92
C SER A 549 -7.22 -34.00 31.43
N LYS A 550 -8.37 -33.41 31.80
CA LYS A 550 -8.83 -33.30 33.19
C LYS A 550 -10.28 -33.73 33.24
N GLU A 551 -10.62 -34.58 34.20
CA GLU A 551 -11.98 -35.10 34.39
C GLU A 551 -12.99 -33.95 34.55
N GLU A 552 -12.60 -32.91 35.28
CA GLU A 552 -13.44 -31.75 35.56
C GLU A 552 -13.68 -30.84 34.34
N LEU A 553 -12.90 -31.00 33.25
CA LEU A 553 -13.05 -30.23 32.00
C LEU A 553 -13.82 -31.00 30.90
N GLY A 554 -14.72 -31.91 31.30
CA GLY A 554 -15.77 -32.43 30.42
C GLY A 554 -15.27 -33.11 29.15
N GLY A 555 -14.30 -34.02 29.25
CA GLY A 555 -13.82 -34.80 28.10
C GLY A 555 -12.92 -34.03 27.14
N MET A 556 -12.42 -32.84 27.51
CA MET A 556 -11.37 -32.13 26.76
C MET A 556 -10.09 -32.98 26.70
N ILE A 557 -9.70 -33.35 25.47
CA ILE A 557 -8.54 -34.18 25.18
C ILE A 557 -7.63 -33.38 24.24
N LEU A 558 -6.48 -32.94 24.77
CA LEU A 558 -5.47 -32.23 24.00
C LEU A 558 -4.25 -33.12 23.78
N LYS A 559 -3.61 -32.99 22.61
CA LYS A 559 -2.49 -33.86 22.23
C LYS A 559 -1.17 -33.12 22.26
N ASN A 560 -0.13 -33.84 22.62
CA ASN A 560 1.23 -33.43 22.34
C ASN A 560 1.50 -33.48 20.84
N PHE A 561 2.64 -32.91 20.40
CA PHE A 561 3.06 -33.01 19.01
C PHE A 561 3.12 -34.50 18.59
N GLU A 562 2.45 -34.84 17.49
CA GLU A 562 2.25 -36.23 16.99
C GLU A 562 1.61 -37.20 18.01
N GLY A 563 1.06 -36.71 19.12
CA GLY A 563 0.50 -37.55 20.19
C GLY A 563 1.55 -38.37 20.94
N VAL A 564 2.83 -37.98 20.89
CA VAL A 564 3.93 -38.74 21.51
C VAL A 564 4.21 -38.26 22.93
N ALA A 565 4.38 -39.21 23.84
CA ALA A 565 4.71 -38.95 25.24
C ALA A 565 6.17 -38.47 25.42
N ASN A 566 6.41 -37.45 26.25
CA ASN A 566 7.76 -36.98 26.58
C ASN A 566 8.37 -37.60 27.85
N GLY A 567 7.60 -38.39 28.61
CA GLY A 567 8.00 -38.95 29.90
C GLY A 567 8.13 -37.89 31.00
N ALA A 568 8.93 -38.18 32.02
CA ALA A 568 9.26 -37.21 33.07
C ALA A 568 9.94 -35.97 32.47
N THR A 569 9.30 -34.81 32.63
CA THR A 569 9.64 -33.56 31.95
C THR A 569 9.60 -32.41 32.93
N ASP A 570 10.74 -31.77 33.17
CA ASP A 570 10.85 -30.48 33.88
C ASP A 570 10.71 -29.29 32.92
N LEU A 571 10.73 -28.06 33.44
CA LEU A 571 10.57 -26.84 32.62
C LEU A 571 11.62 -26.71 31.50
N ARG A 572 12.88 -27.09 31.78
CA ARG A 572 13.98 -27.01 30.81
C ARG A 572 13.79 -28.00 29.67
N LYS A 573 13.46 -29.25 30.01
CA LYS A 573 13.12 -30.29 29.05
C LYS A 573 11.84 -29.95 28.29
N ALA A 574 10.83 -29.39 28.94
CA ALA A 574 9.57 -28.97 28.32
C ALA A 574 9.80 -27.94 27.20
N LEU A 575 10.68 -26.96 27.42
CA LEU A 575 11.10 -26.01 26.39
C LEU A 575 11.92 -26.69 25.29
N GLN A 576 12.88 -27.55 25.64
CA GLN A 576 13.74 -28.31 24.72
C GLN A 576 12.92 -29.15 23.73
N VAL A 577 12.02 -30.01 24.24
CA VAL A 577 11.20 -30.93 23.42
C VAL A 577 9.89 -30.28 22.97
N SER A 578 9.66 -29.02 23.35
CA SER A 578 8.45 -28.27 23.02
C SER A 578 7.15 -28.96 23.48
N SER A 579 7.14 -29.57 24.67
CA SER A 579 6.01 -30.38 25.19
C SER A 579 4.71 -29.58 25.29
N ASN A 580 3.68 -29.84 24.48
CA ASN A 580 2.38 -29.17 24.66
C ASN A 580 1.73 -29.59 25.98
N PHE A 581 1.85 -30.87 26.36
CA PHE A 581 1.30 -31.41 27.60
C PHE A 581 1.69 -30.58 28.82
N TYR A 582 3.00 -30.29 28.97
CA TYR A 582 3.51 -29.52 30.11
C TYR A 582 2.87 -28.12 30.17
N PHE A 583 2.75 -27.45 29.02
CA PHE A 583 2.22 -26.09 28.96
C PHE A 583 0.69 -26.02 29.04
N TYR A 584 -0.04 -27.05 28.60
CA TYR A 584 -1.48 -27.18 28.91
C TYR A 584 -1.70 -27.30 30.42
N GLU A 585 -0.89 -28.11 31.10
CA GLU A 585 -0.92 -28.22 32.55
C GLU A 585 -0.60 -26.89 33.23
N LEU A 586 0.39 -26.13 32.76
CA LEU A 586 0.67 -24.79 33.30
C LEU A 586 -0.50 -23.82 33.11
N GLY A 587 -1.12 -23.80 31.92
CA GLY A 587 -2.29 -22.96 31.65
C GLY A 587 -3.45 -23.29 32.58
N TYR A 588 -3.72 -24.58 32.78
CA TYR A 588 -4.72 -25.05 33.74
C TYR A 588 -4.37 -24.67 35.19
N ARG A 589 -3.12 -24.87 35.63
CA ARG A 589 -2.71 -24.52 36.99
C ARG A 589 -2.77 -23.02 37.25
N LEU A 590 -2.37 -22.19 36.29
CA LEU A 590 -2.52 -20.73 36.36
C LEU A 590 -3.99 -20.35 36.56
N TYR A 591 -4.89 -20.96 35.79
CA TYR A 591 -6.33 -20.75 35.92
C TYR A 591 -6.85 -21.14 37.31
N LYS A 592 -6.51 -22.34 37.80
CA LYS A 592 -6.94 -22.82 39.13
C LYS A 592 -6.36 -22.00 40.28
N ASN A 593 -5.10 -21.59 40.19
CA ASN A 593 -4.43 -20.80 41.23
C ASN A 593 -5.09 -19.43 41.42
N SER A 594 -5.59 -18.84 40.33
CA SER A 594 -6.38 -17.61 40.35
C SER A 594 -7.84 -17.80 40.79
N GLY A 595 -8.22 -18.98 41.29
CA GLY A 595 -9.58 -19.28 41.75
C GLY A 595 -10.56 -19.68 40.65
N GLY A 596 -10.06 -20.16 39.50
CA GLY A 596 -10.87 -20.62 38.38
C GLY A 596 -11.71 -21.86 38.68
N ASP A 597 -12.98 -21.83 38.25
CA ASP A 597 -13.93 -22.96 38.29
C ASP A 597 -14.23 -23.51 36.89
N VAL A 598 -14.63 -24.77 36.78
CA VAL A 598 -14.84 -25.45 35.48
C VAL A 598 -15.91 -24.79 34.61
N ASN A 599 -16.88 -24.12 35.24
CA ASN A 599 -17.95 -23.38 34.55
C ASN A 599 -17.63 -21.89 34.33
N GLY A 600 -16.37 -21.48 34.50
CA GLY A 600 -15.94 -20.09 34.30
C GLY A 600 -16.36 -19.12 35.41
N GLY A 601 -16.54 -19.61 36.65
CA GLY A 601 -17.10 -18.83 37.76
C GLY A 601 -16.27 -17.63 38.22
N ASN A 602 -14.94 -17.62 37.99
CA ASN A 602 -14.09 -16.46 38.22
C ASN A 602 -13.54 -15.92 36.90
N LEU A 603 -14.18 -14.89 36.36
CA LEU A 603 -13.80 -14.26 35.08
C LEU A 603 -12.38 -13.69 35.12
N GLU A 604 -11.92 -13.18 36.27
CA GLU A 604 -10.56 -12.65 36.39
C GLU A 604 -9.49 -13.75 36.27
N ALA A 605 -9.84 -15.00 36.58
CA ALA A 605 -8.95 -16.13 36.42
C ALA A 605 -8.68 -16.45 34.94
N LEU A 606 -9.64 -16.16 34.04
CA LEU A 606 -9.48 -16.33 32.59
C LEU A 606 -8.43 -15.36 32.00
N ASP A 607 -8.21 -14.22 32.66
CA ASP A 607 -7.25 -13.20 32.22
C ASP A 607 -5.83 -13.39 32.81
N THR A 608 -5.60 -14.44 33.62
CA THR A 608 -4.35 -14.61 34.37
C THR A 608 -3.11 -14.56 33.46
N LEU A 609 -3.14 -15.26 32.33
CA LEU A 609 -2.04 -15.26 31.36
C LEU A 609 -1.92 -13.94 30.60
N ALA A 610 -3.05 -13.28 30.34
CA ALA A 610 -3.12 -12.00 29.63
C ALA A 610 -2.37 -10.88 30.39
N LYS A 611 -2.50 -10.85 31.72
CA LYS A 611 -1.81 -9.89 32.60
C LYS A 611 -0.30 -9.87 32.38
N TYR A 612 0.31 -11.04 32.21
CA TYR A 612 1.73 -11.15 31.86
C TYR A 612 1.98 -10.81 30.40
N ALA A 613 1.15 -11.32 29.48
CA ALA A 613 1.30 -11.06 28.05
C ALA A 613 1.29 -9.56 27.69
N TRP A 614 0.43 -8.77 28.32
CA TRP A 614 0.40 -7.31 28.15
C TRP A 614 1.71 -6.62 28.60
N LYS A 615 2.36 -7.12 29.66
CA LYS A 615 3.69 -6.63 30.09
C LYS A 615 4.77 -6.86 29.04
N PHE A 616 4.67 -7.95 28.28
CA PHE A 616 5.56 -8.27 27.16
C PHE A 616 5.15 -7.64 25.83
N GLY A 617 4.03 -6.90 25.78
CA GLY A 617 3.57 -6.19 24.58
C GLY A 617 2.65 -6.98 23.65
N PHE A 618 2.10 -8.08 24.13
CA PHE A 618 1.07 -8.86 23.43
C PHE A 618 -0.32 -8.35 23.80
N GLY A 619 -0.76 -7.32 23.10
CA GLY A 619 -2.05 -6.66 23.35
C GLY A 619 -2.00 -5.62 24.48
N VAL A 620 -3.19 -5.16 24.87
CA VAL A 620 -3.40 -4.27 26.03
C VAL A 620 -4.57 -4.76 26.86
N ASP A 621 -4.60 -4.37 28.14
CA ASP A 621 -5.78 -4.60 28.98
C ASP A 621 -6.99 -3.86 28.37
N PRO A 622 -8.09 -4.56 28.01
CA PRO A 622 -9.30 -3.92 27.51
C PRO A 622 -9.87 -2.87 28.46
N LYS A 623 -9.62 -2.97 29.76
CA LYS A 623 -10.04 -1.97 30.77
C LYS A 623 -9.25 -0.66 30.67
N GLU A 624 -8.04 -0.69 30.09
CA GLU A 624 -7.14 0.46 29.96
C GLU A 624 -6.96 0.94 28.52
N GLN A 625 -7.68 0.34 27.56
CA GLN A 625 -7.47 0.54 26.12
C GLN A 625 -7.58 2.02 25.69
N ASN A 626 -8.45 2.81 26.31
CA ASN A 626 -8.59 4.25 26.02
C ASN A 626 -7.37 5.09 26.45
N ASN A 627 -6.51 4.57 27.33
CA ASN A 627 -5.37 5.28 27.90
C ASN A 627 -4.02 4.79 27.36
N LYS A 628 -4.00 3.72 26.54
CA LYS A 628 -2.78 3.12 26.01
C LYS A 628 -2.80 3.10 24.49
N SER A 629 -1.68 3.51 23.90
CA SER A 629 -1.48 3.38 22.46
C SER A 629 -1.41 1.90 22.08
N LEU A 630 -2.23 1.48 21.11
CA LEU A 630 -2.18 0.16 20.48
C LEU A 630 -1.02 0.11 19.47
N SER A 631 0.21 0.19 19.97
CA SER A 631 1.41 0.14 19.14
C SER A 631 2.62 -0.32 19.94
N THR A 632 3.61 -0.87 19.25
CA THR A 632 4.95 -1.09 19.79
C THR A 632 5.77 0.21 19.87
N GLY A 633 5.28 1.29 19.26
CA GLY A 633 5.90 2.61 19.18
C GLY A 633 6.72 2.85 17.91
N ILE A 634 6.73 1.88 16.99
CA ILE A 634 7.41 1.97 15.69
C ILE A 634 6.84 3.12 14.84
N GLN A 635 7.70 3.77 14.04
CA GLN A 635 7.33 4.99 13.32
C GLN A 635 6.62 4.76 11.98
N ILE A 636 6.42 3.51 11.56
CA ILE A 636 5.68 3.16 10.35
C ILE A 636 4.36 2.48 10.70
N GLU A 637 3.45 2.35 9.73
CA GLU A 637 2.16 1.71 9.93
C GLU A 637 2.30 0.29 10.50
N GLU A 638 1.47 -0.01 11.51
CA GLU A 638 1.49 -1.24 12.29
C GLU A 638 0.05 -1.69 12.58
N ASN A 639 -0.21 -2.99 12.39
CA ASN A 639 -1.35 -3.66 12.99
C ASN A 639 -1.01 -4.10 14.41
N PHE A 640 -2.00 -4.18 15.28
CA PHE A 640 -1.76 -4.52 16.68
C PHE A 640 -2.64 -5.70 17.12
N GLY A 641 -1.99 -6.79 17.48
CA GLY A 641 -2.62 -8.02 17.93
C GLY A 641 -3.05 -7.99 19.40
N GLN A 642 -3.91 -8.95 19.79
CA GLN A 642 -4.42 -9.10 21.15
C GLN A 642 -4.25 -10.54 21.65
N VAL A 643 -3.84 -10.68 22.91
CA VAL A 643 -3.78 -11.98 23.60
C VAL A 643 -5.18 -12.38 24.05
N TYR A 644 -5.45 -13.68 24.13
CA TYR A 644 -6.67 -14.15 24.77
C TYR A 644 -6.88 -13.49 26.14
N ASN A 645 -8.06 -12.93 26.29
CA ASN A 645 -8.64 -12.45 27.54
C ASN A 645 -10.16 -12.56 27.40
N PHE A 646 -10.88 -12.62 28.52
CA PHE A 646 -12.31 -12.82 28.56
C PHE A 646 -13.08 -11.81 27.70
N LYS A 647 -12.76 -10.51 27.84
CA LYS A 647 -13.51 -9.45 27.16
C LYS A 647 -13.32 -9.51 25.65
N SER A 648 -12.07 -9.57 25.16
CA SER A 648 -11.81 -9.63 23.72
C SER A 648 -12.30 -10.94 23.10
N TRP A 649 -12.23 -12.06 23.83
CA TRP A 649 -12.81 -13.32 23.36
C TRP A 649 -14.33 -13.26 23.26
N LYS A 650 -15.00 -12.70 24.28
CA LYS A 650 -16.43 -12.44 24.25
C LYS A 650 -16.81 -11.59 23.04
N ASP A 651 -16.12 -10.47 22.84
CA ASP A 651 -16.38 -9.56 21.72
C ASP A 651 -16.21 -10.29 20.37
N LYS A 652 -15.17 -11.15 20.24
CA LYS A 652 -14.98 -11.98 19.05
C LYS A 652 -16.11 -13.01 18.85
N ILE A 653 -16.65 -13.62 19.90
CA ILE A 653 -17.79 -14.55 19.78
C ILE A 653 -19.08 -13.81 19.44
N VAL A 654 -19.28 -12.63 20.01
CA VAL A 654 -20.42 -11.74 19.75
C VAL A 654 -20.41 -11.23 18.29
N GLU A 655 -19.21 -11.01 17.72
CA GLU A 655 -19.01 -10.54 16.35
C GLU A 655 -18.86 -11.65 15.32
N ARG A 656 -18.45 -12.87 15.72
CA ARG A 656 -18.43 -14.06 14.86
C ARG A 656 -19.87 -14.23 14.37
N PRO A 657 -20.13 -14.07 13.06
CA PRO A 657 -21.49 -14.11 12.57
C PRO A 657 -22.10 -15.43 13.03
N MET A 658 -23.38 -15.38 13.43
CA MET A 658 -24.08 -16.51 14.04
C MET A 658 -24.36 -17.62 13.01
N TYR A 659 -23.38 -17.96 12.16
CA TYR A 659 -23.46 -18.86 11.02
C TYR A 659 -23.99 -20.22 11.42
N GLU A 660 -23.55 -20.78 12.55
CA GLU A 660 -24.00 -22.10 13.00
C GLU A 660 -25.50 -22.14 13.24
N ILE A 661 -26.06 -21.15 13.95
CA ILE A 661 -27.49 -21.11 14.20
C ILE A 661 -28.26 -20.62 12.97
N VAL A 662 -27.72 -19.72 12.15
CA VAL A 662 -28.34 -19.31 10.87
C VAL A 662 -28.49 -20.51 9.94
N GLU A 663 -27.44 -21.31 9.78
CA GLU A 663 -27.43 -22.52 8.98
C GLU A 663 -28.31 -23.61 9.58
N ALA A 664 -28.26 -23.82 10.90
CA ALA A 664 -29.12 -24.78 11.59
C ALA A 664 -30.61 -24.43 11.46
N LEU A 665 -30.96 -23.14 11.57
CA LEU A 665 -32.32 -22.64 11.38
C LEU A 665 -32.78 -22.86 9.94
N LYS A 666 -31.91 -22.60 8.96
CA LYS A 666 -32.16 -22.88 7.53
C LYS A 666 -32.29 -24.37 7.22
N ASN A 667 -31.62 -25.23 7.97
CA ASN A 667 -31.72 -26.68 7.84
C ASN A 667 -32.91 -27.29 8.62
N GLY A 668 -33.55 -26.51 9.49
CA GLY A 668 -34.72 -26.95 10.29
C GLY A 668 -34.38 -27.87 11.47
N SER A 669 -33.12 -27.87 11.92
CA SER A 669 -32.70 -28.73 13.02
C SER A 669 -31.48 -28.17 13.73
N TYR A 670 -31.51 -28.18 15.05
CA TYR A 670 -30.37 -27.85 15.89
C TYR A 670 -30.36 -28.74 17.13
N TYR A 671 -29.24 -29.43 17.39
CA TYR A 671 -29.12 -30.36 18.52
C TYR A 671 -30.28 -31.38 18.57
N SER A 672 -31.12 -31.34 19.61
CA SER A 672 -32.31 -32.18 19.76
C SER A 672 -33.61 -31.52 19.25
N TYR A 673 -33.54 -30.28 18.77
CA TYR A 673 -34.68 -29.51 18.28
C TYR A 673 -34.87 -29.74 16.78
N SER A 674 -36.11 -30.00 16.36
CA SER A 674 -36.50 -30.16 14.97
C SER A 674 -37.73 -29.32 14.70
N PHE A 675 -37.68 -28.48 13.67
CA PHE A 675 -38.68 -27.47 13.37
C PHE A 675 -38.73 -27.20 11.86
N ILE A 676 -39.75 -26.48 11.41
CA ILE A 676 -39.82 -26.08 10.00
C ILE A 676 -38.67 -25.10 9.70
N PRO A 677 -37.87 -25.34 8.63
CA PRO A 677 -36.76 -24.46 8.24
C PRO A 677 -37.12 -22.97 8.21
N LEU A 678 -36.37 -22.16 8.96
CA LEU A 678 -36.50 -20.70 9.03
C LEU A 678 -35.22 -20.04 8.51
N ASN A 679 -35.27 -19.43 7.34
CA ASN A 679 -34.11 -18.75 6.79
C ASN A 679 -33.98 -17.32 7.35
N ILE A 680 -32.90 -17.07 8.09
CA ILE A 680 -32.54 -15.74 8.64
C ILE A 680 -31.26 -15.15 8.02
N GLU A 681 -30.76 -15.73 6.93
CA GLU A 681 -29.65 -15.17 6.15
C GLU A 681 -30.01 -13.80 5.57
N GLU A 682 -28.99 -12.97 5.37
CA GLU A 682 -29.14 -11.73 4.62
C GLU A 682 -29.30 -12.06 3.13
N ASN A 683 -30.37 -11.53 2.53
CA ASN A 683 -30.67 -11.70 1.12
C ASN A 683 -31.11 -10.36 0.55
N GLU A 684 -30.41 -9.88 -0.48
CA GLU A 684 -30.70 -8.59 -1.11
C GLU A 684 -32.10 -8.55 -1.75
N ASN A 685 -32.64 -9.72 -2.10
CA ASN A 685 -33.96 -9.85 -2.72
C ASN A 685 -35.11 -9.89 -1.70
N ASP A 686 -34.81 -9.94 -0.39
CA ASP A 686 -35.85 -9.83 0.64
C ASP A 686 -36.48 -8.43 0.64
N LYS A 687 -37.77 -8.38 0.97
CA LYS A 687 -38.45 -7.10 1.26
C LYS A 687 -37.83 -6.44 2.48
N ASP A 688 -37.77 -5.11 2.49
CA ASP A 688 -37.14 -4.33 3.57
C ASP A 688 -37.66 -4.70 4.96
N GLU A 689 -38.98 -4.90 5.11
CA GLU A 689 -39.59 -5.32 6.39
C GLU A 689 -39.07 -6.68 6.90
N LEU A 690 -38.76 -7.62 5.99
CA LEU A 690 -38.19 -8.93 6.33
C LEU A 690 -36.71 -8.80 6.69
N LYS A 691 -35.95 -7.98 5.95
CA LYS A 691 -34.55 -7.65 6.28
C LYS A 691 -34.44 -7.04 7.68
N GLU A 692 -35.31 -6.09 8.00
CA GLU A 692 -35.37 -5.47 9.33
C GLU A 692 -35.73 -6.49 10.42
N ALA A 693 -36.70 -7.38 10.17
CA ALA A 693 -37.09 -8.41 11.14
C ALA A 693 -35.95 -9.41 11.43
N LYS A 694 -35.24 -9.87 10.39
CA LYS A 694 -34.06 -10.73 10.53
C LYS A 694 -32.94 -10.04 11.32
N THR A 695 -32.69 -8.77 11.01
CA THR A 695 -31.68 -7.95 11.70
C THR A 695 -32.02 -7.77 13.17
N ALA A 696 -33.30 -7.51 13.50
CA ALA A 696 -33.75 -7.34 14.87
C ALA A 696 -33.58 -8.62 15.72
N LEU A 697 -33.88 -9.80 15.18
CA LEU A 697 -33.64 -11.07 15.88
C LEU A 697 -32.15 -11.28 16.17
N LYS A 698 -31.28 -11.06 15.18
CA LYS A 698 -29.82 -11.15 15.36
C LYS A 698 -29.33 -10.16 16.42
N ALA A 699 -29.87 -8.94 16.45
CA ALA A 699 -29.54 -7.93 17.44
C ALA A 699 -29.94 -8.33 18.87
N GLU A 700 -31.10 -8.97 19.05
CA GLU A 700 -31.53 -9.48 20.36
C GLU A 700 -30.59 -10.59 20.86
N MET A 701 -30.21 -11.52 19.97
CA MET A 701 -29.22 -12.55 20.27
C MET A 701 -27.86 -11.97 20.67
N LYS A 702 -27.43 -10.93 19.95
CA LYS A 702 -26.20 -10.19 20.28
C LYS A 702 -26.30 -9.53 21.67
N ALA A 703 -27.41 -8.86 21.95
CA ALA A 703 -27.65 -8.18 23.23
C ALA A 703 -27.63 -9.15 24.42
N ALA A 704 -28.13 -10.38 24.26
CA ALA A 704 -28.03 -11.42 25.28
C ALA A 704 -26.57 -11.83 25.54
N LEU A 705 -25.77 -12.02 24.50
CA LEU A 705 -24.34 -12.38 24.62
C LEU A 705 -23.49 -11.24 25.20
N GLU A 706 -23.80 -9.99 24.88
CA GLU A 706 -23.09 -8.82 25.42
C GLU A 706 -23.19 -8.75 26.96
N LYS A 707 -24.31 -9.22 27.53
CA LYS A 707 -24.55 -9.30 28.98
C LYS A 707 -23.78 -10.42 29.67
N VAL A 708 -23.18 -11.36 28.94
CA VAL A 708 -22.40 -12.46 29.53
C VAL A 708 -21.23 -11.92 30.35
N GLY A 709 -21.12 -12.38 31.59
CA GLY A 709 -20.13 -11.96 32.57
C GLY A 709 -20.46 -10.63 33.27
N THR A 710 -21.72 -10.19 33.24
CA THR A 710 -22.21 -9.00 33.96
C THR A 710 -23.33 -9.38 34.91
N ASP A 711 -23.74 -8.44 35.77
CA ASP A 711 -24.89 -8.62 36.67
C ASP A 711 -26.23 -8.78 35.91
N GLU A 712 -26.26 -8.44 34.62
CA GLU A 712 -27.44 -8.54 33.74
C GLU A 712 -27.49 -9.83 32.91
N GLU A 713 -26.57 -10.78 33.14
CA GLU A 713 -26.53 -12.04 32.40
C GLU A 713 -27.83 -12.84 32.54
N ILE A 714 -28.29 -13.40 31.42
CA ILE A 714 -29.54 -14.15 31.35
C ILE A 714 -29.22 -15.64 31.56
N TYR A 715 -29.80 -16.25 32.60
CA TYR A 715 -29.57 -17.67 32.92
C TYR A 715 -30.77 -18.58 32.63
N ASN A 716 -31.96 -18.00 32.38
CA ASN A 716 -33.19 -18.77 32.24
C ASN A 716 -33.57 -18.91 30.76
N ASN A 717 -33.34 -20.11 30.22
CA ASN A 717 -33.67 -20.47 28.85
C ASN A 717 -35.14 -20.24 28.49
N SER A 718 -36.08 -20.58 29.37
CA SER A 718 -37.52 -20.42 29.09
C SER A 718 -37.91 -18.95 28.99
N ILE A 719 -37.43 -18.10 29.90
CA ILE A 719 -37.71 -16.66 29.88
C ILE A 719 -37.12 -16.02 28.61
N TYR A 720 -35.91 -16.40 28.24
CA TYR A 720 -35.27 -15.88 27.04
C TYR A 720 -35.97 -16.37 25.76
N SER A 721 -36.31 -17.66 25.68
CA SER A 721 -37.11 -18.23 24.59
C SER A 721 -38.44 -17.47 24.41
N GLU A 722 -39.18 -17.24 25.49
CA GLU A 722 -40.43 -16.45 25.46
C GLU A 722 -40.22 -15.03 24.90
N SER A 723 -39.08 -14.40 25.22
CA SER A 723 -38.75 -13.05 24.72
C SER A 723 -38.48 -12.99 23.21
N LEU A 724 -38.07 -14.11 22.59
CA LEU A 724 -37.74 -14.23 21.16
C LEU A 724 -38.98 -14.45 20.28
N VAL A 725 -40.08 -14.95 20.86
CA VAL A 725 -41.31 -15.31 20.13
C VAL A 725 -41.84 -14.19 19.22
N PRO A 726 -41.89 -12.91 19.64
CA PRO A 726 -42.36 -11.83 18.78
C PRO A 726 -41.49 -11.63 17.53
N TYR A 727 -40.18 -11.78 17.66
CA TYR A 727 -39.22 -11.62 16.57
C TYR A 727 -39.32 -12.76 15.56
N VAL A 728 -39.35 -14.00 16.07
CA VAL A 728 -39.46 -15.21 15.24
C VAL A 728 -40.79 -15.22 14.49
N LYS A 729 -41.92 -14.93 15.17
CA LYS A 729 -43.23 -14.83 14.52
C LYS A 729 -43.28 -13.77 13.43
N LYS A 730 -42.67 -12.59 13.66
CA LYS A 730 -42.60 -11.54 12.64
C LYS A 730 -41.90 -12.04 11.37
N ILE A 731 -40.83 -12.81 11.50
CA ILE A 731 -40.13 -13.40 10.33
C ILE A 731 -41.01 -14.46 9.66
N MET A 732 -41.65 -15.35 10.43
CA MET A 732 -42.56 -16.38 9.90
C MET A 732 -43.72 -15.77 9.10
N ASP A 733 -44.27 -14.65 9.57
CA ASP A 733 -45.38 -13.94 8.93
C ASP A 733 -44.96 -13.21 7.64
N LEU A 734 -43.71 -12.73 7.57
CA LEU A 734 -43.19 -11.96 6.42
C LEU A 734 -42.51 -12.85 5.36
N SER A 735 -42.00 -14.01 5.74
CA SER A 735 -41.24 -14.90 4.86
C SER A 735 -42.16 -15.80 4.02
N GLU A 736 -42.18 -15.57 2.71
CA GLU A 736 -42.90 -16.44 1.77
C GLU A 736 -42.27 -17.84 1.68
N ASP A 737 -40.94 -17.94 1.79
CA ASP A 737 -40.22 -19.22 1.84
C ASP A 737 -40.66 -20.07 3.04
N TYR A 738 -40.78 -19.45 4.22
CA TYR A 738 -41.24 -20.14 5.42
C TYR A 738 -42.69 -20.64 5.24
N LYS A 739 -43.59 -19.79 4.72
CA LYS A 739 -44.99 -20.17 4.44
C LYS A 739 -45.07 -21.32 3.44
N ALA A 740 -44.22 -21.35 2.42
CA ALA A 740 -44.13 -22.46 1.48
C ALA A 740 -43.73 -23.77 2.19
N LYS A 741 -42.74 -23.72 3.09
CA LYS A 741 -42.32 -24.88 3.90
C LYS A 741 -43.37 -25.35 4.89
N VAL A 742 -44.16 -24.43 5.46
CA VAL A 742 -45.34 -24.77 6.27
C VAL A 742 -46.36 -25.52 5.44
N ASN A 743 -46.67 -25.06 4.23
CA ASN A 743 -47.62 -25.74 3.34
C ASN A 743 -47.15 -27.14 2.95
N GLU A 744 -45.87 -27.32 2.61
CA GLU A 744 -45.26 -28.62 2.33
C GLU A 744 -45.36 -29.56 3.54
N THR A 745 -45.05 -29.05 4.74
CA THR A 745 -45.04 -29.85 5.98
C THR A 745 -46.46 -30.22 6.42
N SER A 746 -47.43 -29.33 6.21
CA SER A 746 -48.84 -29.54 6.55
C SER A 746 -49.49 -30.71 5.78
N GLN A 747 -48.89 -31.12 4.66
CA GLN A 747 -49.32 -32.32 3.92
C GLN A 747 -48.90 -33.63 4.62
N ARG A 748 -47.94 -33.57 5.55
CA ARG A 748 -47.34 -34.74 6.22
C ARG A 748 -47.70 -34.82 7.70
N ARG A 749 -47.89 -33.68 8.38
CA ARG A 749 -48.31 -33.60 9.78
C ARG A 749 -49.15 -32.35 10.06
N THR A 750 -49.90 -32.35 11.16
CA THR A 750 -50.51 -31.12 11.69
C THR A 750 -49.42 -30.14 12.12
N VAL A 751 -49.56 -28.86 11.76
CA VAL A 751 -48.63 -27.77 12.09
C VAL A 751 -49.35 -26.73 12.93
N ASP A 752 -48.86 -26.48 14.15
CA ASP A 752 -49.24 -25.32 14.97
C ASP A 752 -48.10 -24.29 14.92
N ILE A 753 -48.37 -23.12 14.35
CA ILE A 753 -47.39 -22.05 14.17
C ILE A 753 -46.86 -21.53 15.52
N ASN A 754 -47.65 -21.55 16.58
CA ASN A 754 -47.18 -21.13 17.91
C ASN A 754 -46.22 -22.15 18.51
N GLU A 755 -46.50 -23.44 18.30
CA GLU A 755 -45.62 -24.53 18.75
C GLU A 755 -44.30 -24.49 17.98
N GLU A 756 -44.33 -24.34 16.65
CA GLU A 756 -43.12 -24.19 15.82
C GLU A 756 -42.28 -22.97 16.22
N ALA A 757 -42.93 -21.82 16.45
CA ALA A 757 -42.24 -20.62 16.93
C ALA A 757 -41.56 -20.88 18.28
N GLY A 758 -42.22 -21.59 19.20
CA GLY A 758 -41.66 -21.97 20.49
C GLY A 758 -40.43 -22.87 20.35
N VAL A 759 -40.49 -23.92 19.53
CA VAL A 759 -39.36 -24.84 19.30
C VAL A 759 -38.16 -24.11 18.68
N ILE A 760 -38.40 -23.20 17.73
CA ILE A 760 -37.35 -22.35 17.15
C ILE A 760 -36.72 -21.44 18.21
N CYS A 761 -37.54 -20.80 19.05
CA CYS A 761 -37.05 -19.93 20.12
C CYS A 761 -36.25 -20.72 21.17
N ASP A 762 -36.67 -21.94 21.52
CA ASP A 762 -35.94 -22.82 22.43
C ASP A 762 -34.59 -23.25 21.86
N ALA A 763 -34.54 -23.56 20.56
CA ALA A 763 -33.28 -23.87 19.86
C ALA A 763 -32.32 -22.67 19.87
N ILE A 764 -32.83 -21.46 19.62
CA ILE A 764 -32.03 -20.22 19.69
C ILE A 764 -31.57 -19.96 21.13
N ALA A 765 -32.45 -20.11 22.12
CA ALA A 765 -32.13 -19.90 23.52
C ALA A 765 -31.02 -20.85 23.98
N TYR A 766 -31.13 -22.15 23.66
CA TYR A 766 -30.11 -23.14 23.96
C TYR A 766 -28.76 -22.81 23.30
N TYR A 767 -28.77 -22.39 22.04
CA TYR A 767 -27.55 -21.96 21.35
C TYR A 767 -26.87 -20.77 22.06
N VAL A 768 -27.63 -19.74 22.41
CA VAL A 768 -27.10 -18.49 22.97
C VAL A 768 -26.69 -18.68 24.44
N LEU A 769 -27.58 -19.21 25.28
CA LEU A 769 -27.39 -19.26 26.74
C LEU A 769 -26.60 -20.49 27.21
N ASP A 770 -26.64 -21.60 26.49
CA ASP A 770 -25.85 -22.78 26.86
C ASP A 770 -24.55 -22.86 26.05
N ASN A 771 -24.63 -22.87 24.72
CA ASN A 771 -23.45 -23.19 23.90
C ASN A 771 -22.47 -22.01 23.80
N LEU A 772 -22.92 -20.84 23.34
CA LEU A 772 -22.05 -19.67 23.19
C LEU A 772 -21.60 -19.11 24.53
N THR A 773 -22.47 -19.05 25.54
CA THR A 773 -22.09 -18.60 26.88
C THR A 773 -21.04 -19.53 27.51
N SER A 774 -21.14 -20.85 27.31
CA SER A 774 -20.10 -21.80 27.72
C SER A 774 -18.81 -21.60 26.94
N GLU A 775 -18.87 -21.35 25.63
CA GLU A 775 -17.69 -21.04 24.80
C GLU A 775 -16.99 -19.74 25.24
N ILE A 776 -17.75 -18.73 25.68
CA ILE A 776 -17.22 -17.46 26.19
C ILE A 776 -16.47 -17.66 27.52
N LYS A 777 -17.03 -18.49 28.41
CA LYS A 777 -16.53 -18.68 29.78
C LYS A 777 -15.57 -19.86 29.96
N THR A 778 -15.39 -20.69 28.94
CA THR A 778 -14.59 -21.92 29.05
C THR A 778 -13.11 -21.63 29.37
N PRO A 779 -12.49 -22.40 30.29
CA PRO A 779 -11.04 -22.35 30.49
C PRO A 779 -10.25 -22.99 29.33
N GLY A 780 -10.92 -23.63 28.36
CA GLY A 780 -10.25 -24.25 27.20
C GLY A 780 -9.42 -23.26 26.38
N GLN A 781 -9.83 -21.98 26.34
CA GLN A 781 -9.10 -20.93 25.63
C GLN A 781 -7.80 -20.54 26.33
N ILE A 782 -7.78 -20.35 27.66
CA ILE A 782 -6.53 -20.06 28.39
C ILE A 782 -5.55 -21.24 28.29
N ILE A 783 -6.04 -22.47 28.31
CA ILE A 783 -5.22 -23.68 28.15
C ILE A 783 -4.59 -23.73 26.75
N SER A 784 -5.37 -23.46 25.70
CA SER A 784 -4.85 -23.37 24.32
C SER A 784 -3.90 -22.18 24.14
N SER A 785 -4.19 -21.06 24.80
CA SER A 785 -3.38 -19.84 24.78
C SER A 785 -2.02 -20.04 25.44
N ALA A 786 -1.92 -20.94 26.41
CA ALA A 786 -0.67 -21.29 27.09
C ALA A 786 0.40 -21.86 26.14
N ILE A 787 0.01 -22.39 24.98
CA ILE A 787 0.93 -22.82 23.91
C ILE A 787 0.99 -21.85 22.73
N GLY A 788 0.38 -20.67 22.83
CA GLY A 788 0.35 -19.65 21.78
C GLY A 788 -0.66 -19.91 20.66
N GLN A 789 -1.71 -20.69 20.92
CA GLN A 789 -2.86 -20.91 20.03
C GLN A 789 -4.14 -20.23 20.56
N GLY A 790 -5.29 -20.47 19.95
CA GLY A 790 -6.57 -19.85 20.33
C GLY A 790 -6.74 -18.46 19.72
N MET A 791 -7.08 -17.46 20.54
CA MET A 791 -7.26 -16.07 20.08
C MET A 791 -5.94 -15.36 19.73
N ASN A 792 -4.81 -15.86 20.22
CA ASN A 792 -3.51 -15.20 20.13
C ASN A 792 -3.08 -14.98 18.68
N SER A 793 -2.95 -13.72 18.27
CA SER A 793 -2.42 -13.33 16.97
C SER A 793 -1.67 -12.01 17.11
N PHE A 794 -0.43 -11.94 16.62
CA PHE A 794 0.48 -10.80 16.81
C PHE A 794 1.32 -10.56 15.56
N THR A 795 1.85 -9.34 15.43
CA THR A 795 2.79 -9.03 14.36
C THR A 795 4.20 -9.54 14.67
N PRO A 796 5.04 -9.81 13.65
CA PRO A 796 6.44 -10.13 13.85
C PRO A 796 7.21 -9.12 14.71
N VAL A 797 6.92 -7.82 14.59
CA VAL A 797 7.51 -6.79 15.45
C VAL A 797 7.08 -6.94 16.91
N GLN A 798 5.80 -7.21 17.20
CA GLN A 798 5.34 -7.50 18.56
C GLN A 798 6.05 -8.72 19.15
N ILE A 799 6.19 -9.80 18.37
CA ILE A 799 6.84 -11.04 18.83
C ILE A 799 8.34 -10.78 19.08
N ALA A 800 9.05 -10.09 18.18
CA ALA A 800 10.45 -9.73 18.41
C ALA A 800 10.63 -8.85 19.66
N ASN A 801 9.73 -7.90 19.91
CA ASN A 801 9.78 -7.06 21.11
C ASN A 801 9.54 -7.86 22.40
N TYR A 802 8.65 -8.86 22.35
CA TYR A 802 8.50 -9.84 23.43
C TYR A 802 9.83 -10.56 23.72
N VAL A 803 10.53 -11.05 22.69
CA VAL A 803 11.81 -11.75 22.85
C VAL A 803 12.87 -10.80 23.43
N ALA A 804 12.92 -9.56 22.96
CA ALA A 804 13.81 -8.53 23.50
C ALA A 804 13.52 -8.21 24.97
N THR A 805 12.24 -8.17 25.34
CA THR A 805 11.78 -7.98 26.74
C THR A 805 12.18 -9.15 27.62
N LEU A 806 12.05 -10.40 27.15
CA LEU A 806 12.54 -11.56 27.90
C LEU A 806 14.07 -11.54 28.03
N ALA A 807 14.77 -11.17 26.95
CA ALA A 807 16.22 -11.10 26.91
C ALA A 807 16.81 -10.06 27.89
N SER A 808 16.12 -8.92 28.06
CA SER A 808 16.49 -7.85 29.01
C SER A 808 16.19 -8.17 30.47
N GLY A 809 15.57 -9.32 30.77
CA GLY A 809 15.12 -9.68 32.12
C GLY A 809 13.77 -9.08 32.51
N GLY A 810 12.96 -8.68 31.52
CA GLY A 810 11.58 -8.23 31.70
C GLY A 810 11.37 -6.72 31.52
N THR A 811 12.37 -5.98 31.06
CA THR A 811 12.21 -4.54 30.73
C THR A 811 11.81 -4.39 29.26
N ARG A 812 10.61 -3.85 29.01
CA ARG A 812 10.09 -3.63 27.66
C ARG A 812 10.40 -2.21 27.19
N TYR A 813 11.10 -2.11 26.07
CA TYR A 813 11.43 -0.84 25.43
C TYR A 813 10.46 -0.55 24.29
N LYS A 814 10.25 0.74 24.03
CA LYS A 814 9.55 1.22 22.85
C LYS A 814 10.38 0.88 21.61
N VAL A 815 9.74 0.31 20.60
CA VAL A 815 10.42 -0.06 19.36
C VAL A 815 10.69 1.19 18.53
N THR A 816 11.89 1.30 17.94
CA THR A 816 12.25 2.43 17.08
C THR A 816 13.02 1.98 15.83
N LEU A 817 12.65 2.55 14.68
CA LEU A 817 13.36 2.44 13.40
C LEU A 817 14.29 3.63 13.13
N VAL A 818 14.04 4.77 13.79
CA VAL A 818 14.75 6.03 13.56
C VAL A 818 15.63 6.32 14.77
N ASP A 819 16.90 6.59 14.52
CA ASP A 819 17.89 7.01 15.51
C ASP A 819 17.81 8.53 15.72
N LYS A 820 17.86 9.28 14.61
CA LYS A 820 17.81 10.76 14.64
C LYS A 820 17.39 11.36 13.31
N ILE A 821 16.98 12.63 13.37
CA ILE A 821 16.71 13.50 12.22
C ILE A 821 17.76 14.61 12.27
N THR A 822 18.38 14.88 11.14
CA THR A 822 19.36 15.98 10.99
C THR A 822 18.93 16.94 9.90
N SER A 823 19.36 18.19 9.96
CA SER A 823 19.27 19.12 8.84
C SER A 823 20.04 18.58 7.62
N PRO A 824 19.86 19.18 6.43
CA PRO A 824 20.70 18.86 5.27
C PRO A 824 22.20 19.02 5.53
N THR A 825 22.59 19.92 6.43
CA THR A 825 23.99 20.20 6.82
C THR A 825 24.52 19.27 7.92
N GLY A 826 23.67 18.40 8.47
CA GLY A 826 24.04 17.41 9.50
C GLY A 826 23.79 17.84 10.95
N GLU A 827 23.18 19.01 11.18
CA GLU A 827 22.81 19.46 12.53
C GLU A 827 21.66 18.60 13.09
N VAL A 828 21.78 18.10 14.32
CA VAL A 828 20.74 17.25 14.91
C VAL A 828 19.50 18.07 15.25
N ILE A 829 18.37 17.72 14.65
CA ILE A 829 17.06 18.33 14.88
C ILE A 829 16.30 17.55 15.97
N LYS A 830 16.35 16.23 15.90
CA LYS A 830 15.66 15.34 16.84
C LYS A 830 16.42 14.03 17.00
N GLU A 831 16.50 13.55 18.23
CA GLU A 831 17.12 12.26 18.58
C GLU A 831 16.09 11.37 19.28
N TYR A 832 16.08 10.09 18.95
CA TYR A 832 15.16 9.08 19.49
C TYR A 832 15.92 8.20 20.48
N LYS A 833 15.80 8.49 21.77
CA LYS A 833 16.46 7.75 22.84
C LYS A 833 15.62 6.54 23.28
N PRO A 834 16.25 5.46 23.77
CA PRO A 834 15.53 4.32 24.35
C PRO A 834 14.53 4.76 25.43
N GLU A 835 13.29 4.31 25.30
CA GLU A 835 12.18 4.63 26.21
C GLU A 835 11.65 3.32 26.80
N VAL A 836 11.61 3.24 28.14
CA VAL A 836 11.01 2.09 28.85
C VAL A 836 9.50 2.27 28.88
N VAL A 837 8.77 1.30 28.31
CA VAL A 837 7.30 1.29 28.25
C VAL A 837 6.71 0.55 29.45
N ASP A 838 7.31 -0.58 29.81
CA ASP A 838 6.85 -1.40 30.94
C ASP A 838 8.00 -2.22 31.53
N LYS A 839 7.79 -2.76 32.72
CA LYS A 839 8.78 -3.58 33.42
C LYS A 839 8.10 -4.71 34.21
N LEU A 840 8.67 -5.91 34.09
CA LEU A 840 8.42 -7.06 34.93
C LEU A 840 9.74 -7.49 35.56
N ASP A 841 9.85 -7.45 36.89
CA ASP A 841 11.08 -7.85 37.58
C ASP A 841 11.12 -9.39 37.70
N ILE A 842 11.72 -10.05 36.71
CA ILE A 842 11.84 -11.53 36.68
C ILE A 842 13.03 -11.95 37.55
N PRO A 843 12.84 -12.82 38.57
CA PRO A 843 13.96 -13.37 39.34
C PRO A 843 15.00 -14.06 38.46
N GLU A 844 16.28 -13.86 38.78
CA GLU A 844 17.40 -14.33 37.96
C GLU A 844 17.41 -15.85 37.79
N ASN A 845 17.07 -16.60 38.84
CA ASN A 845 16.96 -18.07 38.78
C ASN A 845 15.86 -18.52 37.79
N TYR A 846 14.70 -17.85 37.79
CA TYR A 846 13.61 -18.14 36.85
C TYR A 846 14.02 -17.83 35.41
N LEU A 847 14.63 -16.66 35.18
CA LEU A 847 15.12 -16.26 33.87
C LEU A 847 16.18 -17.24 33.35
N ASN A 848 17.11 -17.68 34.20
CA ASN A 848 18.14 -18.64 33.86
C ASN A 848 17.57 -20.03 33.54
N ALA A 849 16.52 -20.47 34.25
CA ALA A 849 15.83 -21.72 33.94
C ALA A 849 15.19 -21.69 32.55
N ILE A 850 14.54 -20.58 32.18
CA ILE A 850 13.94 -20.37 30.86
C ILE A 850 15.03 -20.30 29.78
N LYS A 851 16.07 -19.51 29.99
CA LYS A 851 17.22 -19.37 29.07
C LYS A 851 17.93 -20.70 28.83
N ASP A 852 18.15 -21.51 29.87
CA ASP A 852 18.74 -22.86 29.74
C ASP A 852 17.83 -23.80 28.91
N GLY A 853 16.51 -23.77 29.16
CA GLY A 853 15.54 -24.50 28.35
C GLY A 853 15.61 -24.09 26.87
N MET A 854 15.65 -22.79 26.59
CA MET A 854 15.81 -22.24 25.23
C MET A 854 17.17 -22.59 24.60
N TYR A 855 18.25 -22.63 25.38
CA TYR A 855 19.57 -23.04 24.89
C TYR A 855 19.61 -24.52 24.49
N LYS A 856 18.91 -25.38 25.25
CA LYS A 856 18.81 -26.82 24.94
C LYS A 856 18.08 -27.10 23.64
N VAL A 857 17.13 -26.26 23.21
CA VAL A 857 16.49 -26.34 21.88
C VAL A 857 17.53 -26.33 20.74
N ASN A 858 18.62 -25.59 20.94
CA ASN A 858 19.63 -25.32 19.93
C ASN A 858 20.86 -26.24 20.02
N THR A 859 21.05 -26.96 21.13
CA THR A 859 22.30 -27.67 21.42
C THR A 859 22.14 -29.16 21.73
N SER A 860 20.90 -29.65 21.83
CA SER A 860 20.66 -31.05 22.18
C SER A 860 20.64 -31.94 20.95
N ALA A 861 21.63 -32.83 20.80
CA ALA A 861 21.78 -33.67 19.61
C ALA A 861 20.62 -34.64 19.38
N SER A 862 19.97 -35.13 20.44
CA SER A 862 18.87 -36.10 20.34
C SER A 862 17.50 -35.47 20.10
N ASN A 863 17.27 -34.26 20.60
CA ASN A 863 15.93 -33.69 20.75
C ASN A 863 15.82 -32.20 20.40
N GLY A 864 16.92 -31.52 20.09
CA GLY A 864 16.95 -30.09 19.81
C GLY A 864 16.48 -29.79 18.39
N THR A 865 15.38 -29.06 18.25
CA THR A 865 14.74 -28.78 16.96
C THR A 865 15.58 -27.86 16.05
N ALA A 866 16.52 -27.09 16.62
CA ALA A 866 17.40 -26.19 15.88
C ALA A 866 18.89 -26.59 15.96
N TYR A 867 19.17 -27.82 16.42
CA TYR A 867 20.53 -28.34 16.66
C TYR A 867 21.48 -28.16 15.47
N LEU A 868 21.01 -28.43 14.25
CA LEU A 868 21.84 -28.38 13.05
C LEU A 868 22.39 -26.98 12.75
N SER A 869 21.72 -25.92 13.21
CA SER A 869 22.18 -24.54 12.96
C SER A 869 23.20 -24.08 13.99
N PHE A 870 23.01 -24.43 15.27
CA PHE A 870 23.69 -23.78 16.39
C PHE A 870 24.63 -24.67 17.22
N ASN A 871 24.70 -25.99 16.99
CA ASN A 871 25.52 -26.90 17.81
C ASN A 871 27.00 -26.49 17.94
N ASN A 872 27.57 -25.96 16.87
CA ASN A 872 28.97 -25.55 16.75
C ASN A 872 29.10 -24.04 16.56
N PHE A 873 28.01 -23.27 16.79
CA PHE A 873 28.08 -21.83 16.70
C PHE A 873 28.84 -21.29 17.92
N PRO A 874 29.89 -20.45 17.75
CA PRO A 874 30.77 -20.08 18.86
C PRO A 874 30.09 -19.29 19.99
N ILE A 875 29.03 -18.55 19.65
CA ILE A 875 28.27 -17.73 20.59
C ILE A 875 27.06 -18.53 21.07
N LYS A 876 26.79 -18.54 22.38
CA LYS A 876 25.63 -19.26 22.93
C LYS A 876 24.33 -18.58 22.51
N VAL A 877 23.44 -19.32 21.84
CA VAL A 877 22.13 -18.84 21.38
C VAL A 877 21.01 -19.59 22.08
N GLY A 878 20.12 -18.87 22.74
CA GLY A 878 18.85 -19.42 23.24
C GLY A 878 17.76 -19.28 22.18
N GLY A 879 17.03 -20.34 21.86
CA GLY A 879 15.99 -20.30 20.85
C GLY A 879 14.73 -21.08 21.20
N LYS A 880 13.67 -20.86 20.42
CA LYS A 880 12.45 -21.66 20.49
C LYS A 880 11.78 -21.73 19.12
N THR A 881 11.53 -22.95 18.65
CA THR A 881 10.72 -23.19 17.44
C THR A 881 9.22 -23.08 17.73
N GLY A 882 8.48 -22.58 16.75
CA GLY A 882 7.03 -22.60 16.69
C GLY A 882 6.56 -23.14 15.35
N THR A 883 5.75 -24.20 15.39
CA THR A 883 4.86 -24.53 14.30
C THR A 883 3.50 -24.01 14.73
N ALA A 884 3.01 -22.97 14.07
CA ALA A 884 1.76 -22.32 14.47
C ALA A 884 0.64 -22.73 13.52
N ASP A 885 -0.20 -23.63 14.01
CA ASP A 885 -1.43 -24.02 13.34
C ASP A 885 -2.48 -22.92 13.50
N PHE A 886 -3.21 -22.66 12.43
CA PHE A 886 -4.31 -21.69 12.36
C PHE A 886 -5.58 -22.34 11.79
N SER A 887 -5.51 -23.61 11.41
CA SER A 887 -6.63 -24.37 10.87
C SER A 887 -6.46 -25.86 11.14
N THR A 888 -7.45 -26.66 10.74
CA THR A 888 -7.42 -28.12 10.86
C THR A 888 -6.69 -28.76 9.68
N ASP A 889 -6.22 -30.00 9.82
CA ASP A 889 -5.59 -30.76 8.73
C ASP A 889 -6.50 -30.91 7.50
N GLU A 890 -7.81 -31.06 7.74
CA GLU A 890 -8.81 -31.12 6.66
C GLU A 890 -8.89 -29.79 5.91
N GLN A 891 -8.97 -28.67 6.63
CA GLN A 891 -8.98 -27.35 6.03
C GLN A 891 -7.66 -27.02 5.32
N TYR A 892 -6.53 -27.46 5.86
CA TYR A 892 -5.24 -27.35 5.17
C TYR A 892 -5.22 -28.13 3.85
N ALA A 893 -5.77 -29.35 3.82
CA ALA A 893 -5.88 -30.11 2.59
C ALA A 893 -6.84 -29.46 1.58
N ILE A 894 -7.94 -28.87 2.03
CA ILE A 894 -8.88 -28.12 1.18
C ILE A 894 -8.19 -26.89 0.59
N GLN A 895 -7.53 -26.08 1.43
CA GLN A 895 -6.94 -24.81 1.03
C GLN A 895 -5.56 -24.94 0.38
N GLY A 896 -4.88 -26.08 0.51
CA GLY A 896 -3.47 -26.24 0.08
C GLY A 896 -2.46 -25.48 0.96
N ARG A 897 -2.85 -25.13 2.18
CA ARG A 897 -2.04 -24.33 3.12
C ARG A 897 -1.28 -25.20 4.11
N LEU A 898 -0.29 -24.61 4.78
CA LEU A 898 0.52 -25.27 5.81
C LEU A 898 0.70 -24.36 7.02
N ALA A 899 1.05 -24.94 8.16
CA ALA A 899 1.35 -24.19 9.36
C ALA A 899 2.52 -23.20 9.17
N TYR A 900 2.53 -22.11 9.93
CA TYR A 900 3.61 -21.13 9.93
C TYR A 900 4.89 -21.72 10.52
N GLY A 901 6.03 -21.44 9.87
CA GLY A 901 7.36 -21.76 10.38
C GLY A 901 7.92 -20.61 11.20
N ASN A 902 7.64 -20.58 12.49
CA ASN A 902 8.06 -19.52 13.42
C ASN A 902 9.34 -19.91 14.18
N TYR A 903 10.23 -18.95 14.42
CA TYR A 903 11.39 -19.14 15.29
C TYR A 903 11.72 -17.85 16.05
N ILE A 904 12.00 -17.98 17.34
CA ILE A 904 12.56 -16.90 18.17
C ILE A 904 13.95 -17.29 18.64
N SER A 905 14.85 -16.30 18.78
CA SER A 905 16.09 -16.51 19.51
C SER A 905 16.67 -15.22 20.10
N MET A 906 17.62 -15.37 21.02
CA MET A 906 18.41 -14.29 21.60
C MET A 906 19.88 -14.70 21.72
N ALA A 907 20.79 -13.74 21.58
CA ALA A 907 22.23 -13.96 21.72
C ALA A 907 23.00 -12.70 22.16
N PRO A 908 24.15 -12.86 22.83
CA PRO A 908 24.61 -14.07 23.53
C PRO A 908 23.68 -14.43 24.69
N LEU A 909 23.62 -15.70 25.11
CA LEU A 909 22.69 -16.12 26.18
C LEU A 909 22.97 -15.44 27.54
N ASP A 910 24.26 -15.29 27.87
CA ASP A 910 24.72 -14.81 29.18
C ASP A 910 24.51 -13.28 29.33
N ASN A 911 24.69 -12.52 28.24
CA ASN A 911 24.40 -11.08 28.18
C ASN A 911 23.77 -10.73 26.81
N PRO A 912 22.45 -10.91 26.63
CA PRO A 912 21.81 -10.74 25.33
C PRO A 912 21.95 -9.33 24.78
N GLN A 913 22.37 -9.24 23.51
CA GLN A 913 22.52 -7.99 22.77
C GLN A 913 21.50 -7.86 21.63
N ILE A 914 21.05 -9.00 21.08
CA ILE A 914 20.12 -9.04 19.96
C ILE A 914 19.08 -10.14 20.19
N ALA A 915 17.83 -9.81 19.87
CA ALA A 915 16.66 -10.69 19.90
C ALA A 915 16.00 -10.72 18.53
N ILE A 916 15.64 -11.91 18.04
CA ILE A 916 15.16 -12.10 16.67
C ILE A 916 13.87 -12.91 16.68
N PHE A 917 12.93 -12.52 15.83
CA PHE A 917 11.82 -13.36 15.40
C PHE A 917 11.82 -13.49 13.88
N SER A 918 11.51 -14.69 13.39
CA SER A 918 11.22 -14.95 11.98
C SER A 918 9.97 -15.79 11.83
N THR A 919 9.28 -15.58 10.71
CA THR A 919 8.16 -16.40 10.26
C THR A 919 8.27 -16.68 8.76
N ILE A 920 7.97 -17.92 8.38
CA ILE A 920 7.74 -18.32 7.00
C ILE A 920 6.29 -18.78 6.90
N TYR A 921 5.51 -18.05 6.10
CA TYR A 921 4.10 -18.38 5.85
C TYR A 921 4.05 -19.69 5.07
N ASP A 922 3.17 -20.59 5.50
CA ASP A 922 3.08 -21.95 4.95
C ASP A 922 4.42 -22.72 4.99
N GLY A 923 5.31 -22.35 5.93
CA GLY A 923 6.67 -22.89 6.06
C GLY A 923 6.77 -24.28 6.70
N LYS A 924 5.67 -24.84 7.22
CA LYS A 924 5.52 -26.18 7.82
C LYS A 924 6.30 -26.42 9.11
N ARG A 925 7.53 -25.91 9.24
CA ARG A 925 8.45 -26.18 10.35
C ARG A 925 9.15 -24.91 10.81
N GLY A 926 9.08 -24.62 12.10
CA GLY A 926 9.81 -23.49 12.70
C GLY A 926 11.34 -23.66 12.72
N SER A 927 11.87 -24.87 12.59
CA SER A 927 13.33 -25.13 12.57
C SER A 927 14.04 -24.43 11.41
N GLU A 928 13.33 -24.16 10.32
CA GLU A 928 13.86 -23.44 9.14
C GLU A 928 14.22 -21.99 9.48
N GLY A 929 13.56 -21.37 10.46
CA GLY A 929 13.93 -20.04 10.95
C GLY A 929 15.31 -19.97 11.59
N ALA A 930 15.83 -21.10 12.10
CA ALA A 930 17.14 -21.14 12.76
C ALA A 930 18.29 -20.85 11.79
N THR A 931 18.18 -21.26 10.51
CA THR A 931 19.21 -20.96 9.50
C THR A 931 19.27 -19.47 9.17
N ILE A 932 18.10 -18.81 9.15
CA ILE A 932 17.98 -17.37 8.96
C ILE A 932 18.64 -16.63 10.12
N HIS A 933 18.30 -17.00 11.35
CA HIS A 933 18.84 -16.34 12.55
C HIS A 933 20.35 -16.52 12.67
N LYS A 934 20.90 -17.67 12.25
CA LYS A 934 22.35 -17.88 12.20
C LYS A 934 23.04 -16.86 11.30
N ALA A 935 22.53 -16.64 10.09
CA ALA A 935 23.09 -15.65 9.16
C ALA A 935 23.05 -14.22 9.74
N ILE A 936 21.99 -13.89 10.47
CA ILE A 936 21.84 -12.58 11.15
C ILE A 936 22.87 -12.43 12.26
N TYR A 937 23.03 -13.43 13.12
CA TYR A 937 24.06 -13.42 14.16
C TYR A 937 25.47 -13.38 13.57
N GLU A 938 25.70 -14.04 12.45
CA GLU A 938 26.96 -14.00 11.71
C GLU A 938 27.30 -12.61 11.17
N ALA A 939 26.30 -11.88 10.67
CA ALA A 939 26.46 -10.48 10.26
C ALA A 939 26.67 -9.56 11.46
N PHE A 940 25.85 -9.71 12.51
CA PHE A 940 25.88 -8.85 13.71
C PHE A 940 27.18 -9.04 14.52
N PHE A 941 27.62 -10.28 14.73
CA PHE A 941 28.84 -10.61 15.48
C PHE A 941 30.06 -10.83 14.58
N LYS A 942 30.08 -10.26 13.37
CA LYS A 942 31.14 -10.48 12.37
C LYS A 942 32.55 -10.34 12.95
N GLU A 943 32.80 -9.23 13.65
CA GLU A 943 34.11 -8.97 14.24
C GLU A 943 34.45 -9.93 15.38
N GLU A 944 33.48 -10.25 16.24
CA GLU A 944 33.66 -11.14 17.38
C GLU A 944 33.95 -12.58 16.90
N LEU A 945 33.23 -13.06 15.89
CA LEU A 945 33.44 -14.38 15.30
C LEU A 945 34.84 -14.51 14.68
N LEU A 946 35.31 -13.50 13.97
CA LEU A 946 36.66 -13.50 13.40
C LEU A 946 37.77 -13.37 14.48
N LYS A 947 37.47 -12.74 15.62
CA LYS A 947 38.38 -12.71 16.77
C LYS A 947 38.44 -14.07 17.48
N ILE A 948 37.31 -14.76 17.61
CA ILE A 948 37.22 -16.10 18.23
C ILE A 948 37.88 -17.15 17.32
N ASP A 949 37.58 -17.12 16.02
CA ASP A 949 38.11 -18.04 15.02
C ASP A 949 38.39 -17.31 13.70
N PRO A 950 39.66 -16.93 13.43
CA PRO A 950 40.03 -16.29 12.16
C PRO A 950 39.73 -17.15 10.91
N SER A 951 39.53 -18.47 11.08
CA SER A 951 39.19 -19.39 9.99
C SER A 951 37.68 -19.62 9.82
N TYR A 952 36.83 -18.90 10.57
CA TYR A 952 35.37 -19.12 10.62
C TYR A 952 34.70 -19.16 9.23
N ALA A 953 35.15 -18.30 8.32
CA ALA A 953 34.67 -18.24 6.94
C ALA A 953 34.80 -19.55 6.14
N SER A 954 35.80 -20.38 6.47
CA SER A 954 35.97 -21.69 5.83
C SER A 954 35.04 -22.76 6.40
N LYS A 955 34.43 -22.51 7.55
CA LYS A 955 33.57 -23.45 8.29
C LYS A 955 32.08 -23.11 8.18
N SER A 956 31.74 -21.87 7.80
CA SER A 956 30.36 -21.43 7.66
C SER A 956 30.09 -20.89 6.25
N GLU A 957 29.26 -21.63 5.51
CA GLU A 957 28.81 -21.22 4.18
C GLU A 957 27.96 -19.94 4.24
N SER A 958 27.07 -19.82 5.23
CA SER A 958 26.22 -18.63 5.41
C SER A 958 27.05 -17.39 5.72
N PHE A 959 28.09 -17.50 6.54
CA PHE A 959 28.99 -16.39 6.83
C PHE A 959 29.73 -15.94 5.57
N ARG A 960 30.29 -16.90 4.83
CA ARG A 960 30.98 -16.59 3.56
C ARG A 960 30.02 -15.93 2.58
N LYS A 961 28.85 -16.53 2.34
CA LYS A 961 27.87 -16.10 1.34
C LYS A 961 27.25 -14.74 1.66
N TYR A 962 26.75 -14.55 2.88
CA TYR A 962 25.94 -13.37 3.23
C TYR A 962 26.73 -12.24 3.88
N VAL A 963 27.89 -12.52 4.47
CA VAL A 963 28.67 -11.54 5.25
C VAL A 963 29.96 -11.12 4.53
N LEU A 964 30.73 -12.07 4.01
CA LEU A 964 32.01 -11.75 3.33
C LEU A 964 31.85 -11.46 1.84
N GLU A 965 31.05 -12.26 1.15
CA GLU A 965 30.79 -12.16 -0.29
C GLU A 965 29.57 -11.26 -0.59
N SER A 966 29.09 -10.49 0.40
CA SER A 966 28.02 -9.51 0.19
C SER A 966 28.38 -8.57 -0.96
N PRO A 967 27.48 -8.37 -1.95
CA PRO A 967 27.71 -7.47 -3.06
C PRO A 967 27.60 -6.00 -2.63
N LEU A 968 27.04 -5.73 -1.45
CA LEU A 968 26.82 -4.37 -0.96
C LEU A 968 28.15 -3.69 -0.66
N LYS A 969 28.37 -2.52 -1.28
CA LYS A 969 29.50 -1.66 -0.99
C LYS A 969 29.06 -0.50 -0.10
N ASP A 970 29.92 -0.10 0.82
CA ASP A 970 29.70 1.10 1.62
C ASP A 970 29.65 2.33 0.69
N ASN A 971 28.67 3.19 0.91
CA ASN A 971 28.41 4.37 0.07
C ASN A 971 28.25 5.62 0.93
N LYS A 972 29.18 5.83 1.87
CA LYS A 972 29.16 6.93 2.85
C LYS A 972 29.45 8.31 2.25
N ASP A 973 29.65 8.43 0.94
CA ASP A 973 30.00 9.67 0.24
C ASP A 973 28.84 10.17 -0.63
N ASP A 974 28.82 11.48 -0.85
CA ASP A 974 27.79 12.23 -1.56
C ASP A 974 27.85 12.06 -3.09
N SER A 975 28.83 11.32 -3.62
CA SER A 975 29.06 11.16 -5.06
C SER A 975 28.35 9.97 -5.70
N ILE A 976 27.16 9.59 -5.21
CA ILE A 976 26.36 8.51 -5.80
C ILE A 976 25.83 8.97 -7.16
N LYS A 977 26.11 8.20 -8.23
CA LYS A 977 25.66 8.47 -9.60
C LYS A 977 24.82 7.30 -10.10
N LEU A 978 23.89 7.57 -11.01
CA LEU A 978 23.31 6.53 -11.87
C LEU A 978 24.46 5.86 -12.65
N GLU A 979 24.76 4.61 -12.33
CA GLU A 979 25.47 3.78 -13.30
C GLU A 979 24.50 3.49 -14.44
N ASN A 980 24.82 3.94 -15.66
CA ASN A 980 24.00 3.77 -16.87
C ASN A 980 23.81 2.29 -17.32
N ASN A 981 24.05 1.31 -16.45
CA ASN A 981 23.90 -0.11 -16.72
C ASN A 981 22.49 -0.62 -16.35
N VAL A 982 21.44 0.07 -16.82
CA VAL A 982 20.05 -0.38 -16.68
C VAL A 982 19.75 -1.62 -17.54
N THR A 983 20.67 -2.03 -18.43
CA THR A 983 20.50 -3.22 -19.28
C THR A 983 20.63 -4.57 -18.56
N ASN A 984 21.04 -4.62 -17.29
CA ASN A 984 21.16 -5.90 -16.56
C ASN A 984 20.07 -6.17 -15.51
N ALA A 985 19.19 -5.21 -15.21
CA ALA A 985 18.12 -5.41 -14.22
C ALA A 985 16.97 -6.29 -14.77
N ASN A 986 16.69 -6.25 -16.07
CA ASN A 986 15.66 -7.07 -16.70
C ASN A 986 16.06 -8.55 -16.87
N ASN A 987 17.34 -8.88 -16.80
CA ASN A 987 17.77 -10.28 -16.86
C ASN A 987 17.61 -11.00 -15.52
N ASN A 988 17.75 -10.33 -14.38
CA ASN A 988 17.60 -10.98 -13.08
C ASN A 988 16.15 -11.24 -12.64
N LEU A 989 15.17 -10.65 -13.33
CA LEU A 989 13.74 -10.97 -13.14
C LEU A 989 13.24 -12.07 -14.09
N ASN A 990 13.95 -12.36 -15.19
CA ASN A 990 13.51 -13.32 -16.23
C ASN A 990 14.42 -14.55 -16.43
N THR A 991 15.54 -14.72 -15.70
CA THR A 991 16.41 -15.91 -15.88
C THR A 991 16.09 -17.14 -15.02
N ASN A 992 14.96 -17.18 -14.30
CA ASN A 992 14.64 -18.33 -13.42
C ASN A 992 13.51 -19.26 -13.90
N THR A 993 13.18 -19.26 -15.20
CA THR A 993 12.18 -20.21 -15.75
C THR A 993 12.71 -21.22 -16.77
N ASN A 994 14.00 -21.26 -17.08
CA ASN A 994 14.56 -22.31 -17.94
C ASN A 994 16.02 -22.65 -17.57
N ASN A 995 16.21 -23.54 -16.60
CA ASN A 995 17.28 -24.56 -16.57
C ASN A 995 17.22 -25.39 -15.26
N GLN A 996 16.33 -26.39 -15.24
CA GLN A 996 16.48 -27.78 -14.79
C GLN A 996 15.14 -28.37 -14.36
#